data_AF-A0A433SFJ8-F1
#
_entry.id   AF-A0A433SFJ8-F1
#
_cell.length_a   1.000
_cell.length_b   1.000
_cell.length_c   1.000
_cell.angle_alpha   90.00
_cell.angle_beta   90.00
_cell.angle_gamma   90.00
#
_symmetry.space_group_name_H-M   'P 1'
#
loop_
_entity.id
_entity.type
_entity.pdbx_description
1 polymer ?
#
loop_
_entity_poly.entity_id
_entity_poly.type
_entity_poly.pdbx_seq_one_letter_code
_entity_poly.pdbx_strand_id
1 'polypeptide(L)'
;MTDKKQCTRLCYLSHPPPKNTATWKSAYRPTTRLKHPTEKRPVRIPSKISFIALCIYLSILSITPAVQAQNTTINTGETVTIPGTYATPWSIGNLYINGAMNIQSSGEVSSTSGHIGYSAGSTGNVTVDGSGSSWTSSGAMYVGNNGTGEFTISNGGTVSNTSAYIGNSAGSSGTVTVDGIGSNWTSSSSLIVGSYGTGILTISNGGTVSNNTSALIGRYSGSTSGVTVDGNGSSWINNGLLYLGDEGTGELIIRNGGTVSNTSATIGRYAGGSGTVTVDGSGSSWTSSGALTVGNYGTGELTISNSGTASNNTSAFVGRYSGSSGTVTVDGISSNWINNGTLDVGYEGTGVLTIRNGGTVSNTTGYIGTEASSSGTVTVDGSGSSWINNGILYVGDEGTGELTIRNGGTVSNNTSATIGRYAGGLGTVIVDGSGSSWISNGTLTIGNEGTGVLTIRNSGLVNATGGVAVGVNTTGSANLSLTSGGTLQTQALTAGSGTVTVTFDNGILRALADNASFITGFAPGELFIDAGGLTVDDNGYAIATDSSIFSGVGGLTKTGSGSLTLGGVNTYSGATTITSGTLKAGIAGAFSAPSAYTVGSNATLDLDSHDQRIASLVNSGTVRISSAASANPVGATLTVNGNYLSNGGSLYLRTVLGDDSSPTDRLVADSVTTGANGATRLYVINAGGVGADTSSNGIEVVQVATTSDNNAFVLGAPVTAGAYEYILSYNANQNWYLTNTDPTGNDESTHDDLSSRLAGMLYGGVLYNPNIGSYLGNQYAAASMFHHNVSDRKNSPRSPDQTLWARTSYNTVKSDLLGGKQEVDIKTGILQIGADLLQHDRLVAGVYGGYGHSKVDNTSRQTGTTANGTVNGYHLGVYGNWTPGRNEQDHNKGLYVDGWAYYAWYNNKLAGNAQYSQTKYNSTGYAISSEVGYGLELWQQGTTSWILQPHAQVSYTHISADSFTDSHGTRYSNNRGSGWQTRLGARLHWQQTANEYGINPFIEANWLHNTLDNGVSLNGVAMQSDIGKNAGELKLGFRGQVNESLSAWSHVGMTYGRENFKRYELQLGMGWQW
;
A
#
# COMPACT_ATOMS: atom_id res chain seq x y z
N MET A 1 -31.40 -2.10 -40.28
CA MET A 1 -31.02 -2.19 -38.85
C MET A 1 -29.70 -1.42 -38.71
N THR A 2 -29.72 -0.07 -38.69
CA THR A 2 -30.14 0.90 -37.64
C THR A 2 -29.03 1.14 -36.63
N ASP A 3 -28.59 2.36 -36.29
CA ASP A 3 -28.83 3.73 -36.78
C ASP A 3 -27.82 4.64 -36.01
N LYS A 4 -27.12 5.59 -36.65
CA LYS A 4 -27.37 7.06 -36.64
C LYS A 4 -27.38 7.73 -35.26
N LYS A 5 -26.45 8.67 -35.00
CA LYS A 5 -26.44 10.13 -35.32
C LYS A 5 -27.29 11.01 -34.38
N GLN A 6 -26.60 12.03 -33.85
CA GLN A 6 -26.99 13.44 -33.63
C GLN A 6 -28.09 13.80 -32.60
N CYS A 7 -27.73 14.68 -31.66
CA CYS A 7 -28.18 16.09 -31.59
C CYS A 7 -27.46 16.83 -30.43
N THR A 8 -27.58 18.14 -30.15
CA THR A 8 -27.42 19.42 -30.88
C THR A 8 -27.37 20.53 -29.80
N ARG A 9 -26.57 21.59 -30.05
CA ARG A 9 -26.49 22.94 -29.41
C ARG A 9 -27.73 23.51 -28.68
N LEU A 10 -27.52 24.36 -27.66
CA LEU A 10 -27.76 25.83 -27.74
C LEU A 10 -27.18 26.66 -26.56
N CYS A 11 -26.91 27.94 -26.84
CA CYS A 11 -26.15 28.98 -26.10
C CYS A 11 -26.91 29.75 -24.99
N TYR A 12 -26.18 30.45 -24.11
CA TYR A 12 -26.17 31.92 -23.82
C TYR A 12 -25.30 32.19 -22.55
N LEU A 13 -24.11 32.81 -22.65
CA LEU A 13 -23.73 34.21 -22.29
C LEU A 13 -24.07 34.59 -20.83
N SER A 14 -23.17 35.08 -19.96
CA SER A 14 -22.14 36.12 -20.11
C SER A 14 -21.16 36.18 -18.91
N HIS A 15 -19.93 36.66 -19.18
CA HIS A 15 -18.71 36.87 -18.36
C HIS A 15 -18.80 37.99 -17.27
N PRO A 16 -17.73 38.45 -16.54
CA PRO A 16 -16.27 38.12 -16.48
C PRO A 16 -15.68 38.05 -15.02
N PRO A 17 -14.34 38.06 -14.73
CA PRO A 17 -13.10 37.86 -15.53
C PRO A 17 -12.14 36.76 -14.98
N PRO A 18 -11.09 36.35 -15.73
CA PRO A 18 -10.18 35.26 -15.35
C PRO A 18 -8.81 35.70 -14.77
N LYS A 19 -8.25 34.83 -13.92
CA LYS A 19 -6.86 34.81 -13.44
C LYS A 19 -5.91 34.11 -14.44
N ASN A 20 -4.64 34.51 -14.31
CA ASN A 20 -3.45 34.16 -15.09
C ASN A 20 -3.02 32.68 -15.15
N THR A 21 -2.09 32.46 -16.10
CA THR A 21 -1.06 31.39 -16.25
C THR A 21 -1.54 30.10 -16.94
N ALA A 22 -0.84 29.49 -17.93
CA ALA A 22 0.60 29.47 -18.24
C ALA A 22 0.91 29.05 -19.71
N THR A 23 2.20 29.20 -20.08
CA THR A 23 2.99 28.51 -21.16
C THR A 23 2.91 29.01 -22.63
N TRP A 24 3.92 28.98 -23.54
CA TRP A 24 5.34 28.53 -23.65
C TRP A 24 6.03 29.28 -24.86
N LYS A 25 7.38 29.45 -24.83
CA LYS A 25 8.40 29.44 -25.94
C LYS A 25 8.46 30.50 -27.09
N SER A 26 9.65 31.11 -27.24
CA SER A 26 10.51 31.14 -28.47
C SER A 26 11.86 31.84 -28.15
N ALA A 27 13.04 31.19 -28.13
CA ALA A 27 13.94 30.76 -29.21
C ALA A 27 14.52 31.89 -30.10
N TYR A 28 15.82 32.21 -29.93
CA TYR A 28 16.73 32.60 -31.04
C TYR A 28 18.23 32.45 -30.64
N ARG A 29 19.04 31.96 -31.60
CA ARG A 29 20.52 31.73 -31.65
C ARG A 29 20.90 31.79 -33.17
N PRO A 30 22.17 31.72 -33.66
CA PRO A 30 23.42 32.44 -33.35
C PRO A 30 24.24 32.85 -34.64
N THR A 31 25.53 33.25 -34.44
CA THR A 31 26.75 33.28 -35.32
C THR A 31 27.23 34.63 -35.95
N THR A 32 28.37 35.22 -35.49
CA THR A 32 29.82 35.17 -35.91
C THR A 32 30.24 36.41 -36.75
N ARG A 33 31.46 36.98 -36.80
CA ARG A 33 32.86 36.54 -36.57
C ARG A 33 33.83 37.76 -36.66
N LEU A 34 34.95 37.78 -35.94
CA LEU A 34 36.35 37.86 -36.46
C LEU A 34 37.42 37.99 -35.35
N LYS A 35 38.63 37.51 -35.65
CA LYS A 35 39.73 37.02 -34.79
C LYS A 35 40.96 37.97 -34.78
N HIS A 36 41.62 38.06 -33.60
CA HIS A 36 43.08 37.97 -33.25
C HIS A 36 44.19 38.64 -34.09
N PRO A 37 45.35 39.06 -33.49
CA PRO A 37 46.18 38.25 -32.57
C PRO A 37 46.89 38.96 -31.37
N THR A 38 47.37 38.13 -30.41
CA THR A 38 48.59 38.16 -29.53
C THR A 38 49.19 39.51 -29.03
N GLU A 39 49.83 39.73 -27.87
CA GLU A 39 50.39 38.96 -26.74
C GLU A 39 50.93 39.98 -25.68
N LYS A 40 51.40 39.46 -24.53
CA LYS A 40 52.30 40.03 -23.48
C LYS A 40 51.70 40.64 -22.19
N ARG A 41 51.98 39.94 -21.07
CA ARG A 41 52.17 40.42 -19.68
C ARG A 41 53.63 40.95 -19.51
N PRO A 42 54.16 41.35 -18.33
CA PRO A 42 53.64 42.03 -17.12
C PRO A 42 54.46 43.33 -16.83
N VAL A 43 54.30 43.99 -15.66
CA VAL A 43 55.38 44.49 -14.74
C VAL A 43 54.97 45.72 -13.89
N ARG A 44 55.41 45.65 -12.63
CA ARG A 44 55.39 46.59 -11.48
C ARG A 44 56.23 47.88 -11.71
N ILE A 45 56.38 48.62 -10.61
CA ILE A 45 57.57 49.36 -10.08
C ILE A 45 57.47 50.91 -10.00
N PRO A 46 58.29 51.60 -9.16
CA PRO A 46 57.82 52.55 -8.13
C PRO A 46 58.59 53.90 -8.18
N SER A 47 58.75 54.55 -7.00
CA SER A 47 59.84 55.45 -6.54
C SER A 47 59.95 56.92 -7.04
N LYS A 48 59.68 57.84 -6.10
CA LYS A 48 60.62 58.80 -5.45
C LYS A 48 61.63 59.60 -6.33
N ILE A 49 61.55 60.95 -6.32
CA ILE A 49 62.54 61.93 -5.76
C ILE A 49 62.48 63.37 -6.36
N SER A 50 62.40 64.35 -5.44
CA SER A 50 62.93 65.74 -5.34
C SER A 50 62.68 66.88 -6.34
N PHE A 51 62.22 68.03 -5.80
CA PHE A 51 62.89 69.37 -5.65
C PHE A 51 61.90 70.30 -4.88
N ILE A 52 62.04 70.72 -3.60
CA ILE A 52 62.87 71.79 -2.97
C ILE A 52 62.68 73.16 -3.69
N ALA A 53 62.24 74.31 -3.12
CA ALA A 53 62.42 74.95 -1.80
C ALA A 53 61.44 76.13 -1.47
N LEU A 54 61.40 76.53 -0.18
CA LEU A 54 61.16 77.88 0.45
C LEU A 54 59.75 78.53 0.34
N CYS A 55 59.09 79.16 1.34
CA CYS A 55 59.37 79.76 2.68
C CYS A 55 58.02 79.78 3.48
N ILE A 56 57.91 79.37 4.76
CA ILE A 56 58.17 80.08 6.04
C ILE A 56 57.15 81.19 6.42
N TYR A 57 56.41 80.93 7.53
CA TYR A 57 55.71 81.82 8.50
C TYR A 57 54.48 82.61 7.98
N LEU A 58 53.34 82.75 8.68
CA LEU A 58 53.14 83.09 10.09
C LEU A 58 51.85 82.47 10.66
N SER A 59 51.99 81.85 11.82
CA SER A 59 50.97 81.62 12.83
C SER A 59 50.41 82.93 13.40
N ILE A 60 49.08 83.07 13.47
CA ILE A 60 48.42 83.79 14.56
C ILE A 60 47.39 82.83 15.18
N LEU A 61 47.82 82.26 16.30
CA LEU A 61 46.97 81.81 17.39
C LEU A 61 45.98 82.93 17.73
N SER A 62 44.70 82.68 17.57
CA SER A 62 43.73 83.10 18.58
C SER A 62 43.48 81.90 19.49
N ILE A 63 44.37 81.70 20.46
CA ILE A 63 43.97 81.01 21.68
C ILE A 63 43.04 82.00 22.37
N THR A 64 41.74 81.90 22.09
CA THR A 64 40.81 82.14 23.19
C THR A 64 41.11 81.05 24.20
N PRO A 65 41.37 81.37 25.48
CA PRO A 65 41.36 80.32 26.49
C PRO A 65 40.02 79.59 26.32
N ALA A 66 40.05 78.25 26.27
CA ALA A 66 38.83 77.49 26.46
C ALA A 66 38.23 78.02 27.75
N VAL A 67 37.14 78.80 27.64
CA VAL A 67 36.39 79.21 28.82
C VAL A 67 35.95 77.89 29.40
N GLN A 68 36.56 77.51 30.52
CA GLN A 68 36.22 76.30 31.22
C GLN A 68 34.76 76.46 31.58
N ALA A 69 33.89 75.71 30.88
CA ALA A 69 32.46 75.84 31.06
C ALA A 69 32.14 75.60 32.54
N GLN A 70 31.54 76.60 33.20
CA GLN A 70 31.29 76.52 34.64
C GLN A 70 30.28 75.43 34.94
N ASN A 71 30.41 74.79 36.10
CA ASN A 71 29.36 73.92 36.62
C ASN A 71 28.15 74.78 36.97
N THR A 72 26.95 74.30 36.63
CA THR A 72 25.68 74.98 36.94
C THR A 72 24.82 74.07 37.80
N THR A 73 24.16 74.66 38.79
CA THR A 73 23.17 73.97 39.63
C THR A 73 21.82 74.67 39.50
N ILE A 74 20.76 73.91 39.23
CA ILE A 74 19.36 74.34 39.32
C ILE A 74 18.81 73.77 40.62
N ASN A 75 18.56 74.62 41.60
CA ASN A 75 18.16 74.19 42.94
C ASN A 75 16.69 73.76 43.01
N THR A 76 16.32 73.10 44.10
CA THR A 76 14.93 72.74 44.38
C THR A 76 14.01 73.96 44.33
N GLY A 77 12.93 73.85 43.55
CA GLY A 77 11.96 74.94 43.34
C GLY A 77 12.33 75.94 42.24
N GLU A 78 13.54 75.89 41.68
CA GLU A 78 13.93 76.69 40.52
C GLU A 78 13.43 76.04 39.22
N THR A 79 13.11 76.85 38.21
CA THR A 79 12.77 76.39 36.86
C THR A 79 13.55 77.20 35.83
N VAL A 80 14.31 76.52 34.97
CA VAL A 80 15.08 77.13 33.87
C VAL A 80 14.47 76.70 32.54
N THR A 81 14.21 77.66 31.66
CA THR A 81 13.70 77.38 30.30
C THR A 81 14.70 77.89 29.27
N ILE A 82 15.13 77.03 28.35
CA ILE A 82 16.05 77.36 27.26
C ILE A 82 15.29 77.31 25.93
N PRO A 83 14.86 78.48 25.40
CA PRO A 83 14.31 78.58 24.05
C PRO A 83 15.43 78.68 23.00
N GLY A 84 15.13 78.42 21.72
CA GLY A 84 16.06 78.60 20.59
C GLY A 84 16.51 80.04 20.30
N THR A 85 16.09 81.01 21.11
CA THR A 85 16.51 82.43 21.04
C THR A 85 17.63 82.77 22.04
N TYR A 86 18.03 81.84 22.91
CA TYR A 86 19.21 82.00 23.78
C TYR A 86 20.52 81.87 22.97
N ALA A 87 21.66 82.22 23.56
CA ALA A 87 22.97 81.87 23.00
C ALA A 87 23.12 80.33 23.06
N THR A 88 22.70 79.66 22.00
CA THR A 88 22.72 78.21 21.84
C THR A 88 23.99 77.77 21.09
N PRO A 89 24.65 76.67 21.50
CA PRO A 89 24.30 75.84 22.64
C PRO A 89 24.63 76.52 23.98
N TRP A 90 23.73 76.40 24.97
CA TRP A 90 24.04 76.76 26.36
C TRP A 90 25.12 75.78 26.86
N SER A 91 26.37 76.24 26.82
CA SER A 91 27.56 75.40 27.03
C SER A 91 28.02 75.47 28.48
N ILE A 92 27.94 74.34 29.18
CA ILE A 92 28.09 74.23 30.63
C ILE A 92 29.10 73.12 30.95
N GLY A 93 29.73 73.20 32.12
CA GLY A 93 30.49 72.09 32.70
C GLY A 93 29.57 70.97 33.15
N ASN A 94 29.65 70.55 34.41
CA ASN A 94 28.66 69.63 34.97
C ASN A 94 27.36 70.39 35.28
N LEU A 95 26.23 69.82 34.90
CA LEU A 95 24.90 70.37 35.12
C LEU A 95 24.16 69.53 36.17
N TYR A 96 23.88 70.14 37.33
CA TYR A 96 23.18 69.50 38.45
C TYR A 96 21.76 70.08 38.58
N ILE A 97 20.74 69.22 38.53
CA ILE A 97 19.33 69.63 38.43
C ILE A 97 18.56 68.99 39.58
N ASN A 98 18.24 69.79 40.58
CA ASN A 98 17.35 69.47 41.70
C ASN A 98 16.01 70.23 41.62
N GLY A 99 15.83 71.08 40.60
CA GLY A 99 14.57 71.77 40.23
C GLY A 99 14.07 71.31 38.86
N ALA A 100 13.55 72.23 38.04
CA ALA A 100 13.03 71.92 36.71
C ALA A 100 13.84 72.58 35.57
N MET A 101 13.97 71.90 34.44
CA MET A 101 14.62 72.43 33.24
C MET A 101 13.86 72.05 31.96
N ASN A 102 13.51 73.04 31.14
CA ASN A 102 12.77 72.85 29.89
C ASN A 102 13.59 73.34 28.70
N ILE A 103 13.99 72.44 27.80
CA ILE A 103 14.63 72.76 26.51
C ILE A 103 13.54 72.67 25.45
N GLN A 104 13.20 73.80 24.85
CA GLN A 104 12.08 73.88 23.90
C GLN A 104 12.37 74.87 22.76
N SER A 105 11.51 74.88 21.75
CA SER A 105 11.59 75.82 20.62
C SER A 105 12.97 75.86 19.94
N SER A 106 13.55 74.68 19.67
CA SER A 106 14.89 74.52 19.08
C SER A 106 16.05 75.01 19.97
N GLY A 107 15.86 75.01 21.29
CA GLY A 107 16.94 75.27 22.24
C GLY A 107 17.98 74.15 22.24
N GLU A 108 19.27 74.49 22.37
CA GLU A 108 20.36 73.51 22.44
C GLU A 108 21.16 73.68 23.72
N VAL A 109 21.46 72.58 24.40
CA VAL A 109 22.28 72.54 25.62
C VAL A 109 23.46 71.60 25.41
N SER A 110 24.66 72.03 25.82
CA SER A 110 25.84 71.18 25.85
C SER A 110 26.45 71.14 27.26
N SER A 111 26.79 69.94 27.75
CA SER A 111 27.34 69.76 29.10
C SER A 111 28.50 68.76 29.13
N THR A 112 29.37 68.85 30.14
CA THR A 112 30.33 67.78 30.45
C THR A 112 29.63 66.56 31.04
N SER A 113 28.66 66.75 31.93
CA SER A 113 27.80 65.69 32.46
C SER A 113 26.47 66.28 32.92
N GLY A 114 25.41 65.47 32.87
CA GLY A 114 24.08 65.84 33.34
C GLY A 114 23.68 65.02 34.56
N HIS A 115 23.17 65.66 35.62
CA HIS A 115 22.71 65.00 36.82
C HIS A 115 21.32 65.53 37.21
N ILE A 116 20.28 64.74 36.97
CA ILE A 116 18.89 65.02 37.34
C ILE A 116 18.58 64.28 38.65
N GLY A 117 18.07 65.00 39.66
CA GLY A 117 17.92 64.44 41.01
C GLY A 117 19.28 64.15 41.65
N TYR A 118 20.16 65.16 41.67
CA TYR A 118 21.57 65.00 42.06
C TYR A 118 21.74 64.62 43.54
N SER A 119 20.96 65.22 44.44
CA SER A 119 21.11 65.10 45.90
C SER A 119 20.08 64.15 46.51
N ALA A 120 20.41 63.52 47.65
CA ALA A 120 19.45 62.68 48.36
C ALA A 120 18.20 63.50 48.77
N GLY A 121 17.01 62.95 48.52
CA GLY A 121 15.73 63.60 48.83
C GLY A 121 15.33 64.78 47.94
N SER A 122 16.13 65.15 46.92
CA SER A 122 15.73 66.16 45.93
C SER A 122 14.99 65.54 44.73
N THR A 123 14.25 66.36 43.98
CA THR A 123 13.55 65.96 42.74
C THR A 123 13.98 66.85 41.59
N GLY A 124 14.70 66.30 40.62
CA GLY A 124 14.97 67.00 39.36
C GLY A 124 13.96 66.60 38.28
N ASN A 125 13.46 67.56 37.51
CA ASN A 125 12.60 67.32 36.35
C ASN A 125 13.19 68.00 35.11
N VAL A 126 13.33 67.26 34.01
CA VAL A 126 13.82 67.81 32.74
C VAL A 126 12.89 67.43 31.60
N THR A 127 12.62 68.38 30.71
CA THR A 127 11.90 68.13 29.46
C THR A 127 12.71 68.67 28.26
N VAL A 128 12.91 67.84 27.25
CA VAL A 128 13.46 68.21 25.92
C VAL A 128 12.35 68.02 24.90
N ASP A 129 11.71 69.12 24.49
CA ASP A 129 10.49 69.10 23.70
C ASP A 129 10.62 69.85 22.37
N GLY A 130 10.13 69.23 21.30
CA GLY A 130 10.01 69.84 19.99
C GLY A 130 11.21 69.60 19.06
N SER A 131 10.94 69.63 17.75
CA SER A 131 11.95 69.45 16.71
C SER A 131 13.08 70.49 16.80
N GLY A 132 14.32 70.00 16.76
CA GLY A 132 15.53 70.82 16.88
C GLY A 132 15.93 71.15 18.32
N SER A 133 15.09 70.87 19.32
CA SER A 133 15.50 70.97 20.73
C SER A 133 16.47 69.84 21.07
N SER A 134 17.61 70.16 21.68
CA SER A 134 18.63 69.15 21.94
C SER A 134 19.41 69.31 23.26
N TRP A 135 19.84 68.18 23.82
CA TRP A 135 20.84 68.13 24.88
C TRP A 135 21.97 67.17 24.54
N THR A 136 23.18 67.70 24.39
CA THR A 136 24.40 66.92 24.15
C THR A 136 25.32 66.94 25.38
N SER A 137 25.51 65.80 26.02
CA SER A 137 26.47 65.61 27.12
C SER A 137 27.72 64.89 26.62
N SER A 138 28.91 65.46 26.79
CA SER A 138 30.15 64.77 26.40
C SER A 138 30.52 63.62 27.34
N GLY A 139 30.00 63.62 28.57
CA GLY A 139 30.17 62.56 29.57
C GLY A 139 28.86 61.86 29.91
N ALA A 140 28.79 61.32 31.14
CA ALA A 140 27.64 60.55 31.59
C ALA A 140 26.41 61.42 31.91
N MET A 141 25.23 60.82 31.74
CA MET A 141 23.95 61.38 32.13
C MET A 141 23.34 60.52 33.23
N TYR A 142 22.98 61.13 34.35
CA TYR A 142 22.39 60.48 35.51
C TYR A 142 20.97 61.02 35.72
N VAL A 143 19.98 60.13 35.71
CA VAL A 143 18.57 60.44 36.02
C VAL A 143 18.23 59.73 37.31
N GLY A 144 17.93 60.47 38.37
CA GLY A 144 17.83 59.91 39.72
C GLY A 144 19.21 59.50 40.24
N ASN A 145 20.13 60.45 40.35
CA ASN A 145 21.50 60.16 40.78
C ASN A 145 21.53 59.68 42.25
N ASN A 146 21.17 60.55 43.20
CA ASN A 146 20.97 60.19 44.61
C ASN A 146 19.54 60.49 45.11
N GLY A 147 18.77 61.30 44.37
CA GLY A 147 17.38 61.63 44.66
C GLY A 147 16.43 61.05 43.61
N THR A 148 15.35 61.79 43.33
CA THR A 148 14.39 61.46 42.28
C THR A 148 14.71 62.27 41.02
N GLY A 149 14.79 61.64 39.86
CA GLY A 149 14.96 62.32 38.58
C GLY A 149 13.90 61.89 37.58
N GLU A 150 13.29 62.86 36.92
CA GLU A 150 12.32 62.67 35.85
C GLU A 150 12.83 63.35 34.59
N PHE A 151 12.83 62.63 33.47
CA PHE A 151 13.35 63.13 32.20
C PHE A 151 12.45 62.75 31.02
N THR A 152 11.92 63.75 30.33
CA THR A 152 11.06 63.57 29.16
C THR A 152 11.73 64.09 27.90
N ILE A 153 11.70 63.28 26.83
CA ILE A 153 12.13 63.65 25.48
C ILE A 153 10.91 63.45 24.59
N SER A 154 10.38 64.54 24.03
CA SER A 154 9.10 64.52 23.33
C SER A 154 9.09 65.35 22.04
N ASN A 155 8.10 65.05 21.18
CA ASN A 155 7.77 65.83 19.98
C ASN A 155 8.97 66.13 19.05
N GLY A 156 9.92 65.21 18.91
CA GLY A 156 11.08 65.38 18.04
C GLY A 156 12.36 65.88 18.73
N GLY A 157 12.36 65.96 20.06
CA GLY A 157 13.54 66.32 20.85
C GLY A 157 14.67 65.29 20.75
N THR A 158 15.92 65.73 20.88
CA THR A 158 17.09 64.84 20.72
C THR A 158 18.07 64.95 21.88
N VAL A 159 18.56 63.82 22.38
CA VAL A 159 19.51 63.76 23.50
C VAL A 159 20.65 62.84 23.15
N SER A 160 21.88 63.26 23.46
CA SER A 160 23.05 62.39 23.34
C SER A 160 23.98 62.48 24.54
N ASN A 161 24.60 61.36 24.90
CA ASN A 161 25.54 61.27 26.02
C ASN A 161 26.54 60.12 25.83
N THR A 162 27.57 60.06 26.68
CA THR A 162 28.52 58.93 26.66
C THR A 162 27.92 57.69 27.32
N SER A 163 27.49 57.78 28.58
CA SER A 163 26.82 56.66 29.28
C SER A 163 25.62 57.17 30.05
N ALA A 164 24.56 56.37 30.16
CA ALA A 164 23.32 56.75 30.83
C ALA A 164 23.08 55.87 32.07
N TYR A 165 22.70 56.50 33.18
CA TYR A 165 22.35 55.86 34.44
C TYR A 165 20.99 56.36 34.89
N ILE A 166 20.01 55.47 35.02
CA ILE A 166 18.66 55.77 35.51
C ILE A 166 18.51 55.06 36.86
N GLY A 167 18.32 55.77 37.97
CA GLY A 167 18.34 55.19 39.32
C GLY A 167 19.74 54.73 39.73
N ASN A 168 20.68 55.67 39.88
CA ASN A 168 22.10 55.36 40.05
C ASN A 168 22.46 54.82 41.45
N SER A 169 22.05 55.48 42.53
CA SER A 169 22.44 55.14 43.91
C SER A 169 21.35 54.39 44.66
N ALA A 170 21.72 53.74 45.77
CA ALA A 170 20.76 53.08 46.64
C ALA A 170 19.70 54.08 47.15
N GLY A 171 18.42 53.71 47.04
CA GLY A 171 17.29 54.58 47.41
C GLY A 171 16.97 55.71 46.43
N SER A 172 17.72 55.88 45.33
CA SER A 172 17.40 56.85 44.28
C SER A 172 16.39 56.28 43.28
N SER A 173 15.64 57.17 42.60
CA SER A 173 14.67 56.79 41.58
C SER A 173 14.85 57.64 40.32
N GLY A 174 15.02 57.00 39.17
CA GLY A 174 15.08 57.67 37.87
C GLY A 174 13.94 57.20 36.98
N THR A 175 13.26 58.13 36.32
CA THR A 175 12.23 57.84 35.31
C THR A 175 12.56 58.62 34.04
N VAL A 176 12.61 57.92 32.91
CA VAL A 176 12.82 58.51 31.59
C VAL A 176 11.69 58.11 30.65
N THR A 177 11.18 59.09 29.89
CA THR A 177 10.18 58.88 28.85
C THR A 177 10.68 59.45 27.53
N VAL A 178 10.75 58.62 26.50
CA VAL A 178 11.08 59.01 25.12
C VAL A 178 9.84 58.78 24.26
N ASP A 179 9.11 59.84 23.98
CA ASP A 179 7.76 59.78 23.42
C ASP A 179 7.63 60.57 22.11
N GLY A 180 6.97 59.97 21.12
CA GLY A 180 6.63 60.65 19.88
C GLY A 180 7.66 60.47 18.76
N ILE A 181 7.19 60.55 17.52
CA ILE A 181 7.99 60.39 16.31
C ILE A 181 9.15 61.39 16.28
N GLY A 182 10.36 60.88 16.05
CA GLY A 182 11.57 61.68 15.95
C GLY A 182 12.18 62.09 17.29
N SER A 183 11.55 61.73 18.42
CA SER A 183 12.17 61.86 19.74
C SER A 183 13.26 60.80 19.88
N ASN A 184 14.50 61.23 20.14
CA ASN A 184 15.68 60.35 20.10
C ASN A 184 16.56 60.50 21.34
N TRP A 185 17.00 59.37 21.89
CA TRP A 185 18.06 59.34 22.90
C TRP A 185 19.20 58.39 22.51
N THR A 186 20.41 58.90 22.40
CA THR A 186 21.58 58.14 21.96
C THR A 186 22.70 58.16 23.00
N SER A 187 23.06 56.99 23.52
CA SER A 187 24.25 56.79 24.37
C SER A 187 25.39 56.16 23.56
N SER A 188 26.56 56.80 23.49
CA SER A 188 27.69 56.24 22.73
C SER A 188 28.38 55.04 23.41
N SER A 189 28.01 54.73 24.65
CA SER A 189 28.45 53.57 25.44
C SER A 189 27.24 52.90 26.13
N SER A 190 27.32 52.64 27.44
CA SER A 190 26.33 51.82 28.16
C SER A 190 25.09 52.60 28.58
N LEU A 191 23.95 51.90 28.60
CA LEU A 191 22.69 52.33 29.21
C LEU A 191 22.38 51.45 30.43
N ILE A 192 22.28 52.04 31.61
CA ILE A 192 22.03 51.32 32.87
C ILE A 192 20.72 51.82 33.46
N VAL A 193 19.74 50.93 33.57
CA VAL A 193 18.41 51.17 34.13
C VAL A 193 18.30 50.43 35.45
N GLY A 194 18.43 51.15 36.55
CA GLY A 194 18.64 50.59 37.88
C GLY A 194 20.07 50.15 38.10
N SER A 195 20.92 51.04 38.60
CA SER A 195 22.25 50.65 39.05
C SER A 195 22.15 50.04 40.46
N TYR A 196 22.03 50.88 41.50
CA TYR A 196 21.67 50.46 42.87
C TYR A 196 20.24 50.88 43.26
N GLY A 197 19.63 51.81 42.51
CA GLY A 197 18.30 52.36 42.77
C GLY A 197 17.22 51.78 41.86
N THR A 198 16.09 52.49 41.75
CA THR A 198 14.98 52.17 40.83
C THR A 198 15.12 52.97 39.55
N GLY A 199 15.19 52.32 38.40
CA GLY A 199 15.19 52.95 37.08
C GLY A 199 14.00 52.51 36.24
N ILE A 200 13.34 53.47 35.59
CA ILE A 200 12.25 53.22 34.65
C ILE A 200 12.57 53.96 33.34
N LEU A 201 12.48 53.25 32.21
CA LEU A 201 12.57 53.83 30.87
C LEU A 201 11.33 53.43 30.06
N THR A 202 10.60 54.41 29.54
CA THR A 202 9.49 54.19 28.60
C THR A 202 9.82 54.78 27.24
N ILE A 203 9.64 53.99 26.18
CA ILE A 203 9.80 54.40 24.79
C ILE A 203 8.45 54.20 24.11
N SER A 204 7.82 55.29 23.67
CA SER A 204 6.45 55.25 23.18
C SER A 204 6.20 56.11 21.94
N ASN A 205 5.10 55.79 21.24
CA ASN A 205 4.55 56.58 20.14
C ASN A 205 5.57 56.94 19.02
N GLY A 206 6.52 56.06 18.72
CA GLY A 206 7.55 56.30 17.69
C GLY A 206 8.87 56.87 18.19
N GLY A 207 9.06 56.96 19.52
CA GLY A 207 10.34 57.34 20.13
C GLY A 207 11.42 56.29 19.89
N THR A 208 12.70 56.72 19.89
CA THR A 208 13.85 55.83 19.66
C THR A 208 14.92 56.02 20.72
N VAL A 209 15.41 54.92 21.28
CA VAL A 209 16.59 54.90 22.16
C VAL A 209 17.68 54.02 21.53
N SER A 210 18.93 54.44 21.62
CA SER A 210 20.07 53.63 21.18
C SER A 210 21.26 53.70 22.13
N ASN A 211 21.98 52.59 22.24
CA ASN A 211 23.24 52.52 22.97
C ASN A 211 24.25 51.59 22.27
N ASN A 212 25.55 51.87 22.36
CA ASN A 212 26.55 51.15 21.54
C ASN A 212 27.30 50.01 22.23
N THR A 213 27.30 49.96 23.57
CA THR A 213 27.98 48.90 24.31
C THR A 213 26.96 48.04 25.06
N SER A 214 26.98 47.98 26.39
CA SER A 214 26.08 47.11 27.15
C SER A 214 24.87 47.86 27.69
N ALA A 215 23.73 47.19 27.68
CA ALA A 215 22.54 47.59 28.41
C ALA A 215 22.38 46.70 29.65
N LEU A 216 22.13 47.31 30.81
CA LEU A 216 21.88 46.58 32.06
C LEU A 216 20.58 47.08 32.69
N ILE A 217 19.66 46.17 33.01
CA ILE A 217 18.41 46.45 33.72
C ILE A 217 18.44 45.71 35.05
N GLY A 218 18.42 46.44 36.18
CA GLY A 218 18.56 45.86 37.52
C GLY A 218 19.97 45.32 37.78
N ARG A 219 20.96 46.20 37.83
CA ARG A 219 22.39 45.85 37.87
C ARG A 219 22.82 45.20 39.19
N TYR A 220 22.65 45.90 40.31
CA TYR A 220 23.11 45.42 41.61
C TYR A 220 21.96 44.87 42.46
N SER A 221 22.30 44.03 43.45
CA SER A 221 21.33 43.48 44.39
C SER A 221 20.46 44.58 45.04
N GLY A 222 19.16 44.33 45.14
CA GLY A 222 18.17 45.27 45.68
C GLY A 222 17.64 46.30 44.68
N SER A 223 18.25 46.46 43.50
CA SER A 223 17.66 47.26 42.43
C SER A 223 16.45 46.57 41.82
N THR A 224 15.39 47.34 41.52
CA THR A 224 14.19 46.88 40.80
C THR A 224 13.94 47.87 39.68
N SER A 225 13.92 47.44 38.42
CA SER A 225 13.95 48.37 37.28
C SER A 225 13.32 47.79 36.02
N GLY A 226 12.83 48.67 35.15
CA GLY A 226 12.04 48.26 33.99
C GLY A 226 12.25 49.13 32.76
N VAL A 227 12.18 48.50 31.59
CA VAL A 227 12.13 49.16 30.28
C VAL A 227 10.84 48.75 29.57
N THR A 228 10.08 49.71 29.06
CA THR A 228 8.90 49.46 28.23
C THR A 228 9.09 50.08 26.85
N VAL A 229 8.92 49.28 25.80
CA VAL A 229 8.88 49.73 24.40
C VAL A 229 7.47 49.47 23.87
N ASP A 230 6.70 50.54 23.75
CA ASP A 230 5.26 50.50 23.48
C ASP A 230 4.89 51.28 22.21
N GLY A 231 4.13 50.65 21.32
CA GLY A 231 3.55 51.31 20.16
C GLY A 231 4.37 51.17 18.87
N ASN A 232 3.66 51.21 17.75
CA ASN A 232 4.23 51.05 16.42
C ASN A 232 5.28 52.12 16.12
N GLY A 233 6.46 51.68 15.69
CA GLY A 233 7.60 52.56 15.38
C GLY A 233 8.47 52.92 16.59
N SER A 234 8.04 52.61 17.83
CA SER A 234 8.90 52.73 19.00
C SER A 234 10.03 51.71 18.95
N SER A 235 11.26 52.14 19.22
CA SER A 235 12.43 51.27 19.04
C SER A 235 13.53 51.45 20.08
N TRP A 236 14.11 50.33 20.51
CA TRP A 236 15.37 50.31 21.25
C TRP A 236 16.44 49.51 20.50
N ILE A 237 17.54 50.19 20.16
CA ILE A 237 18.68 49.61 19.44
C ILE A 237 19.89 49.55 20.37
N ASN A 238 20.19 48.36 20.90
CA ASN A 238 21.39 48.11 21.71
C ASN A 238 22.47 47.42 20.86
N ASN A 239 23.54 48.10 20.46
CA ASN A 239 24.56 47.47 19.62
C ASN A 239 25.53 46.52 20.38
N GLY A 240 25.26 46.17 21.63
CA GLY A 240 26.05 45.17 22.37
C GLY A 240 25.22 44.23 23.24
N LEU A 241 25.69 43.93 24.44
CA LEU A 241 25.11 42.91 25.32
C LEU A 241 23.93 43.48 26.09
N LEU A 242 22.86 42.72 26.24
CA LEU A 242 21.68 43.08 27.02
C LEU A 242 21.58 42.16 28.25
N TYR A 243 21.65 42.74 29.44
CA TYR A 243 21.52 42.03 30.71
C TYR A 243 20.26 42.48 31.43
N LEU A 244 19.36 41.54 31.75
CA LEU A 244 18.16 41.78 32.55
C LEU A 244 18.27 41.00 33.85
N GLY A 245 18.13 41.69 34.99
CA GLY A 245 18.37 41.08 36.29
C GLY A 245 19.81 40.58 36.40
N ASP A 246 20.77 41.52 36.43
CA ASP A 246 22.20 41.18 36.51
C ASP A 246 22.49 40.55 37.88
N GLU A 247 22.41 41.33 38.97
CA GLU A 247 22.28 40.85 40.36
C GLU A 247 20.95 41.29 41.03
N GLY A 248 20.22 42.23 40.41
CA GLY A 248 18.94 42.76 40.87
C GLY A 248 17.73 42.19 40.12
N THR A 249 16.63 42.94 40.12
CA THR A 249 15.40 42.62 39.36
C THR A 249 15.26 43.54 38.14
N GLY A 250 15.17 42.96 36.95
CA GLY A 250 15.02 43.71 35.70
C GLY A 250 13.87 43.22 34.83
N GLU A 251 13.05 44.14 34.31
CA GLU A 251 11.93 43.84 33.42
C GLU A 251 12.09 44.53 32.06
N LEU A 252 11.71 43.84 30.99
CA LEU A 252 11.53 44.41 29.65
C LEU A 252 10.18 44.03 29.07
N ILE A 253 9.37 45.02 28.72
CA ILE A 253 8.08 44.85 28.06
C ILE A 253 8.15 45.43 26.66
N ILE A 254 7.83 44.63 25.65
CA ILE A 254 7.75 45.03 24.24
C ILE A 254 6.32 44.78 23.78
N ARG A 255 5.58 45.83 23.49
CA ARG A 255 4.15 45.70 23.17
C ARG A 255 3.64 46.66 22.10
N ASN A 256 2.47 46.34 21.56
CA ASN A 256 1.74 47.15 20.58
C ASN A 256 2.57 47.58 19.34
N GLY A 257 3.48 46.73 18.86
CA GLY A 257 4.32 47.03 17.70
C GLY A 257 5.70 47.62 18.02
N GLY A 258 6.10 47.64 19.29
CA GLY A 258 7.45 48.06 19.71
C GLY A 258 8.55 47.09 19.23
N THR A 259 9.77 47.59 19.07
CA THR A 259 10.90 46.79 18.57
C THR A 259 12.14 46.93 19.44
N VAL A 260 12.82 45.81 19.73
CA VAL A 260 14.10 45.79 20.45
C VAL A 260 15.11 44.96 19.69
N SER A 261 16.35 45.45 19.62
CA SER A 261 17.47 44.68 19.04
C SER A 261 18.71 44.72 19.91
N ASN A 262 19.44 43.61 19.98
CA ASN A 262 20.72 43.49 20.68
C ASN A 262 21.72 42.52 20.03
N THR A 263 22.97 42.52 20.48
CA THR A 263 23.98 41.54 20.03
C THR A 263 23.83 40.18 20.70
N SER A 264 23.75 40.13 22.03
CA SER A 264 23.41 38.91 22.78
C SER A 264 22.70 39.28 24.07
N ALA A 265 21.84 38.42 24.57
CA ALA A 265 20.99 38.71 25.71
C ALA A 265 21.12 37.66 26.81
N THR A 266 21.06 38.11 28.06
CA THR A 266 21.03 37.25 29.23
C THR A 266 20.03 37.77 30.24
N ILE A 267 19.11 36.90 30.64
CA ILE A 267 18.05 37.15 31.63
C ILE A 267 18.41 36.36 32.90
N GLY A 268 18.54 37.02 34.05
CA GLY A 268 18.98 36.41 35.31
C GLY A 268 20.46 36.03 35.29
N ARG A 269 21.36 37.02 35.18
CA ARG A 269 22.78 36.77 34.88
C ARG A 269 23.52 36.10 36.03
N TYR A 270 23.51 36.66 37.22
CA TYR A 270 24.20 36.15 38.41
C TYR A 270 23.22 35.48 39.39
N ALA A 271 23.77 34.74 40.36
CA ALA A 271 22.96 34.15 41.42
C ALA A 271 22.19 35.23 42.20
N GLY A 272 20.89 35.02 42.41
CA GLY A 272 19.98 36.00 43.01
C GLY A 272 19.44 37.07 42.05
N GLY A 273 20.01 37.21 40.85
CA GLY A 273 19.47 38.07 39.79
C GLY A 273 18.19 37.48 39.18
N SER A 274 17.20 38.34 38.92
CA SER A 274 15.91 37.96 38.35
C SER A 274 15.55 38.86 37.18
N GLY A 275 15.39 38.27 35.99
CA GLY A 275 14.99 39.02 34.79
C GLY A 275 13.68 38.51 34.20
N THR A 276 12.86 39.42 33.67
CA THR A 276 11.63 39.09 32.92
C THR A 276 11.60 39.83 31.59
N VAL A 277 11.18 39.14 30.53
CA VAL A 277 10.94 39.73 29.20
C VAL A 277 9.55 39.32 28.72
N THR A 278 8.76 40.29 28.28
CA THR A 278 7.47 40.06 27.62
C THR A 278 7.49 40.66 26.22
N VAL A 279 7.20 39.84 25.20
CA VAL A 279 7.01 40.26 23.80
C VAL A 279 5.56 39.99 23.41
N ASP A 280 4.73 41.04 23.47
CA ASP A 280 3.28 40.90 23.38
C ASP A 280 2.66 41.73 22.25
N GLY A 281 1.77 41.13 21.48
CA GLY A 281 0.98 41.84 20.48
C GLY A 281 1.59 41.85 19.09
N SER A 282 0.73 42.02 18.08
CA SER A 282 1.09 41.99 16.68
C SER A 282 2.14 43.06 16.34
N GLY A 283 3.21 42.65 15.65
CA GLY A 283 4.31 43.54 15.24
C GLY A 283 5.34 43.82 16.33
N SER A 284 5.05 43.46 17.58
CA SER A 284 6.04 43.53 18.67
C SER A 284 7.14 42.53 18.42
N SER A 285 8.40 42.98 18.45
CA SER A 285 9.53 42.11 18.12
C SER A 285 10.78 42.34 18.95
N TRP A 286 11.46 41.23 19.25
CA TRP A 286 12.77 41.21 19.87
C TRP A 286 13.76 40.41 19.04
N THR A 287 14.89 41.02 18.67
CA THR A 287 15.92 40.38 17.84
C THR A 287 17.28 40.42 18.53
N SER A 288 17.82 39.25 18.85
CA SER A 288 19.20 39.09 19.34
C SER A 288 20.07 38.53 18.20
N SER A 289 21.09 39.26 17.73
CA SER A 289 21.91 38.79 16.60
C SER A 289 22.86 37.63 16.94
N GLY A 290 22.95 37.26 18.21
CA GLY A 290 23.78 36.19 18.77
C GLY A 290 23.00 35.29 19.70
N ALA A 291 23.56 35.00 20.87
CA ALA A 291 22.99 34.05 21.82
C ALA A 291 21.88 34.68 22.68
N LEU A 292 20.95 33.85 23.13
CA LEU A 292 19.93 34.21 24.10
C LEU A 292 20.01 33.24 25.29
N THR A 293 20.18 33.75 26.51
CA THR A 293 20.19 32.95 27.74
C THR A 293 19.06 33.40 28.66
N VAL A 294 18.18 32.47 29.01
CA VAL A 294 17.06 32.66 29.93
C VAL A 294 17.35 31.86 31.20
N GLY A 295 17.73 32.53 32.28
CA GLY A 295 18.26 31.90 33.49
C GLY A 295 19.71 31.46 33.29
N ASN A 296 20.67 32.30 33.68
CA ASN A 296 22.10 32.00 33.52
C ASN A 296 22.69 31.35 34.79
N TYR A 297 22.90 32.14 35.84
CA TYR A 297 23.13 31.67 37.21
C TYR A 297 21.94 32.01 38.14
N GLY A 298 21.05 32.91 37.69
CA GLY A 298 19.86 33.36 38.41
C GLY A 298 18.57 32.82 37.79
N THR A 299 17.49 33.60 37.95
CA THR A 299 16.17 33.28 37.38
C THR A 299 15.88 34.15 36.17
N GLY A 300 15.46 33.54 35.06
CA GLY A 300 15.03 34.27 33.87
C GLY A 300 13.70 33.77 33.33
N GLU A 301 12.88 34.71 32.87
CA GLU A 301 11.60 34.44 32.24
C GLU A 301 11.46 35.17 30.90
N LEU A 302 10.96 34.47 29.88
CA LEU A 302 10.58 35.04 28.59
C LEU A 302 9.16 34.58 28.21
N THR A 303 8.27 35.53 28.01
CA THR A 303 6.92 35.30 27.49
C THR A 303 6.76 35.95 26.13
N ILE A 304 6.25 35.19 25.15
CA ILE A 304 5.92 35.67 23.80
C ILE A 304 4.44 35.37 23.56
N SER A 305 3.64 36.40 23.36
CA SER A 305 2.18 36.27 23.30
C SER A 305 1.52 37.16 22.25
N ASN A 306 0.27 36.84 21.93
CA ASN A 306 -0.61 37.65 21.07
C ASN A 306 0.05 38.06 19.74
N SER A 307 0.70 37.10 19.06
CA SER A 307 1.42 37.31 17.79
C SER A 307 2.71 38.13 17.88
N GLY A 308 3.31 38.23 19.07
CA GLY A 308 4.67 38.75 19.26
C GLY A 308 5.72 37.79 18.69
N THR A 309 6.93 38.31 18.43
CA THR A 309 8.03 37.50 17.87
C THR A 309 9.35 37.78 18.57
N ALA A 310 10.01 36.74 19.07
CA ALA A 310 11.41 36.80 19.49
C ALA A 310 12.29 35.98 18.55
N SER A 311 13.52 36.44 18.31
CA SER A 311 14.48 35.71 17.49
C SER A 311 15.91 35.82 18.00
N ASN A 312 16.68 34.74 17.79
CA ASN A 312 18.12 34.72 18.02
C ASN A 312 18.86 33.90 16.96
N ASN A 313 20.10 34.29 16.61
CA ASN A 313 20.79 33.66 15.48
C ASN A 313 21.76 32.53 15.84
N THR A 314 22.21 32.44 17.09
CA THR A 314 23.12 31.37 17.54
C THR A 314 22.46 30.54 18.64
N SER A 315 23.19 30.00 19.62
CA SER A 315 22.59 29.14 20.65
C SER A 315 21.63 29.88 21.59
N ALA A 316 20.58 29.18 22.00
CA ALA A 316 19.69 29.56 23.06
C ALA A 316 19.81 28.61 24.25
N PHE A 317 19.87 29.14 25.46
CA PHE A 317 19.94 28.37 26.71
C PHE A 317 18.77 28.76 27.63
N VAL A 318 18.06 27.78 28.17
CA VAL A 318 17.01 27.97 29.18
C VAL A 318 17.45 27.20 30.43
N GLY A 319 17.92 27.89 31.46
CA GLY A 319 18.57 27.28 32.63
C GLY A 319 19.99 26.81 32.32
N ARG A 320 20.93 27.74 32.20
CA ARG A 320 22.29 27.46 31.69
C ARG A 320 23.21 26.78 32.71
N TYR A 321 23.48 27.41 33.84
CA TYR A 321 24.45 26.88 34.82
C TYR A 321 23.74 26.21 36.00
N SER A 322 24.50 25.42 36.77
CA SER A 322 23.99 24.76 37.98
C SER A 322 23.31 25.76 38.94
N GLY A 323 22.14 25.39 39.45
CA GLY A 323 21.31 26.21 40.35
C GLY A 323 20.48 27.32 39.67
N SER A 324 20.63 27.53 38.37
CA SER A 324 19.82 28.50 37.61
C SER A 324 18.44 27.96 37.24
N SER A 325 17.50 28.88 36.99
CA SER A 325 16.14 28.57 36.53
C SER A 325 15.77 29.44 35.32
N GLY A 326 15.43 28.80 34.20
CA GLY A 326 14.95 29.46 33.00
C GLY A 326 13.54 29.01 32.65
N THR A 327 12.66 29.95 32.32
CA THR A 327 11.30 29.65 31.85
C THR A 327 10.98 30.42 30.57
N VAL A 328 10.50 29.72 29.55
CA VAL A 328 10.03 30.32 28.30
C VAL A 328 8.60 29.87 28.01
N THR A 329 7.72 30.82 27.69
CA THR A 329 6.35 30.56 27.25
C THR A 329 6.10 31.21 25.90
N VAL A 330 5.65 30.40 24.92
CA VAL A 330 5.19 30.87 23.60
C VAL A 330 3.71 30.55 23.47
N ASP A 331 2.88 31.59 23.55
CA ASP A 331 1.44 31.47 23.74
C ASP A 331 0.65 32.22 22.67
N GLY A 332 -0.27 31.52 22.01
CA GLY A 332 -1.20 32.13 21.07
C GLY A 332 -0.78 32.04 19.62
N ILE A 333 -1.76 32.18 18.74
CA ILE A 333 -1.59 32.03 17.30
C ILE A 333 -0.57 33.04 16.76
N SER A 334 0.35 32.54 15.93
CA SER A 334 1.42 33.34 15.32
C SER A 334 2.38 34.00 16.32
N SER A 335 2.36 33.62 17.60
CA SER A 335 3.45 33.93 18.53
C SER A 335 4.64 33.03 18.20
N ASN A 336 5.81 33.62 17.96
CA ASN A 336 6.95 32.87 17.44
C ASN A 336 8.22 33.09 18.25
N TRP A 337 8.93 31.99 18.53
CA TRP A 337 10.34 32.05 18.88
C TRP A 337 11.20 31.38 17.79
N ILE A 338 12.01 32.18 17.11
CA ILE A 338 12.86 31.73 16.01
C ILE A 338 14.32 31.70 16.48
N ASN A 339 14.80 30.52 16.82
CA ASN A 339 16.21 30.27 17.10
C ASN A 339 16.88 29.69 15.84
N ASN A 340 17.97 30.29 15.35
CA ASN A 340 18.71 29.75 14.19
C ASN A 340 19.92 28.87 14.61
N GLY A 341 20.09 28.58 15.90
CA GLY A 341 21.12 27.70 16.44
C GLY A 341 20.57 26.56 17.30
N THR A 342 21.43 26.05 18.18
CA THR A 342 21.07 25.04 19.18
C THR A 342 20.10 25.62 20.21
N LEU A 343 19.13 24.84 20.66
CA LEU A 343 18.26 25.17 21.79
C LEU A 343 18.50 24.15 22.91
N ASP A 344 19.02 24.61 24.03
CA ASP A 344 19.20 23.81 25.25
C ASP A 344 18.15 24.20 26.29
N VAL A 345 17.27 23.27 26.64
CA VAL A 345 16.31 23.41 27.74
C VAL A 345 16.81 22.57 28.92
N GLY A 346 17.34 23.25 29.93
CA GLY A 346 18.08 22.63 31.04
C GLY A 346 19.46 22.19 30.59
N TYR A 347 20.44 23.09 30.56
CA TYR A 347 21.83 22.77 30.18
C TYR A 347 22.56 22.13 31.38
N GLU A 348 22.95 22.91 32.40
CA GLU A 348 23.35 22.41 33.74
C GLU A 348 22.30 22.73 34.82
N GLY A 349 21.36 23.63 34.52
CA GLY A 349 20.33 24.13 35.44
C GLY A 349 18.95 23.50 35.21
N THR A 350 17.91 24.21 35.65
CA THR A 350 16.51 23.86 35.37
C THR A 350 15.95 24.72 34.25
N GLY A 351 15.46 24.10 33.18
CA GLY A 351 14.84 24.80 32.04
C GLY A 351 13.43 24.32 31.76
N VAL A 352 12.52 25.26 31.52
CA VAL A 352 11.13 24.98 31.15
C VAL A 352 10.75 25.74 29.88
N LEU A 353 10.21 25.03 28.90
CA LEU A 353 9.63 25.60 27.68
C LEU A 353 8.19 25.13 27.50
N THR A 354 7.25 26.08 27.43
CA THR A 354 5.85 25.81 27.12
C THR A 354 5.45 26.45 25.80
N ILE A 355 4.90 25.67 24.88
CA ILE A 355 4.37 26.11 23.60
C ILE A 355 2.88 25.77 23.60
N ARG A 356 2.02 26.79 23.54
CA ARG A 356 0.57 26.57 23.65
C ARG A 356 -0.28 27.50 22.80
N ASN A 357 -1.55 27.12 22.66
CA ASN A 357 -2.60 27.91 21.99
C ASN A 357 -2.22 28.39 20.56
N GLY A 358 -1.44 27.61 19.80
CA GLY A 358 -1.01 27.97 18.45
C GLY A 358 0.36 28.66 18.34
N GLY A 359 1.12 28.71 19.45
CA GLY A 359 2.50 29.23 19.45
C GLY A 359 3.46 28.33 18.67
N THR A 360 4.56 28.90 18.16
CA THR A 360 5.57 28.15 17.39
C THR A 360 6.98 28.44 17.87
N VAL A 361 7.78 27.38 18.03
CA VAL A 361 9.23 27.46 18.28
C VAL A 361 9.98 26.74 17.16
N SER A 362 11.09 27.32 16.70
CA SER A 362 11.99 26.64 15.76
C SER A 362 13.45 26.76 16.16
N ASN A 363 14.24 25.72 15.93
CA ASN A 363 15.69 25.66 16.19
C ASN A 363 16.40 24.72 15.20
N THR A 364 17.73 24.63 15.26
CA THR A 364 18.50 23.67 14.46
C THR A 364 18.67 22.33 15.19
N THR A 365 19.29 22.32 16.36
CA THR A 365 19.44 21.11 17.20
C THR A 365 18.84 21.37 18.58
N GLY A 366 18.09 20.42 19.11
CA GLY A 366 17.36 20.57 20.37
C GLY A 366 17.89 19.62 21.42
N TYR A 367 18.11 20.13 22.63
CA TYR A 367 18.47 19.35 23.81
C TYR A 367 17.48 19.65 24.94
N ILE A 368 17.09 18.60 25.66
CA ILE A 368 16.29 18.69 26.88
C ILE A 368 17.01 17.90 27.96
N GLY A 369 17.52 18.57 29.00
CA GLY A 369 18.36 17.96 30.03
C GLY A 369 19.73 17.54 29.48
N THR A 370 20.61 18.51 29.25
CA THR A 370 21.88 18.32 28.53
C THR A 370 22.97 17.68 29.42
N GLU A 371 23.39 18.34 30.50
CA GLU A 371 24.50 17.89 31.35
C GLU A 371 23.99 17.06 32.54
N ALA A 372 24.88 16.30 33.18
CA ALA A 372 24.55 15.51 34.36
C ALA A 372 23.90 16.36 35.48
N SER A 373 22.83 15.84 36.09
CA SER A 373 22.00 16.51 37.12
C SER A 373 21.18 17.73 36.67
N SER A 374 21.22 18.09 35.37
CA SER A 374 20.31 19.11 34.81
C SER A 374 18.89 18.57 34.66
N SER A 375 17.92 19.49 34.55
CA SER A 375 16.52 19.15 34.29
C SER A 375 15.93 20.07 33.22
N GLY A 376 15.44 19.46 32.15
CA GLY A 376 14.72 20.14 31.08
C GLY A 376 13.30 19.61 30.94
N THR A 377 12.33 20.51 30.80
CA THR A 377 10.93 20.14 30.53
C THR A 377 10.39 20.96 29.36
N VAL A 378 9.86 20.28 28.34
CA VAL A 378 9.19 20.90 27.20
C VAL A 378 7.76 20.39 27.11
N THR A 379 6.79 21.29 26.97
CA THR A 379 5.39 20.97 26.72
C THR A 379 4.91 21.66 25.45
N VAL A 380 4.36 20.86 24.51
CA VAL A 380 3.67 21.36 23.31
C VAL A 380 2.20 20.98 23.42
N ASP A 381 1.36 21.98 23.69
CA ASP A 381 -0.03 21.81 24.10
C ASP A 381 -1.01 22.57 23.20
N GLY A 382 -2.02 21.87 22.70
CA GLY A 382 -3.12 22.49 21.96
C GLY A 382 -2.91 22.48 20.45
N SER A 383 -4.02 22.48 19.72
CA SER A 383 -4.04 22.44 18.25
C SER A 383 -3.27 23.61 17.64
N GLY A 384 -2.37 23.31 16.71
CA GLY A 384 -1.57 24.30 16.00
C GLY A 384 -0.32 24.77 16.76
N SER A 385 -0.16 24.39 18.03
CA SER A 385 1.10 24.61 18.76
C SER A 385 2.19 23.69 18.20
N SER A 386 3.36 24.24 17.88
CA SER A 386 4.39 23.48 17.16
C SER A 386 5.82 23.75 17.63
N TRP A 387 6.61 22.68 17.71
CA TRP A 387 8.06 22.76 17.81
C TRP A 387 8.74 22.14 16.58
N ILE A 388 9.44 22.98 15.82
CA ILE A 388 10.15 22.61 14.59
C ILE A 388 11.66 22.55 14.86
N ASN A 389 12.18 21.34 15.05
CA ASN A 389 13.60 21.08 15.21
C ASN A 389 14.23 20.67 13.86
N ASN A 390 15.01 21.54 13.23
CA ASN A 390 15.50 21.29 11.87
C ASN A 390 16.64 20.26 11.74
N GLY A 391 17.07 19.67 12.85
CA GLY A 391 18.19 18.74 12.96
C GLY A 391 17.87 17.63 13.94
N ILE A 392 18.81 17.32 14.84
CA ILE A 392 18.69 16.21 15.81
C ILE A 392 17.96 16.71 17.07
N LEU A 393 17.10 15.89 17.65
CA LEU A 393 16.46 16.14 18.93
C LEU A 393 16.94 15.15 19.99
N TYR A 394 17.43 15.66 21.12
CA TYR A 394 17.86 14.88 22.28
C TYR A 394 16.95 15.16 23.47
N VAL A 395 16.44 14.09 24.08
CA VAL A 395 15.63 14.15 25.31
C VAL A 395 16.31 13.29 26.36
N GLY A 396 16.84 13.92 27.41
CA GLY A 396 17.72 13.28 28.39
C GLY A 396 19.06 12.91 27.74
N ASP A 397 19.95 13.89 27.59
CA ASP A 397 21.27 13.67 26.99
C ASP A 397 22.21 12.99 28.00
N GLU A 398 22.71 13.73 29.00
CA GLU A 398 23.28 13.23 30.25
C GLU A 398 22.40 13.57 31.48
N GLY A 399 21.47 14.53 31.33
CA GLY A 399 20.55 14.98 32.37
C GLY A 399 19.15 14.33 32.31
N THR A 400 18.19 14.93 33.01
CA THR A 400 16.78 14.54 32.93
C THR A 400 16.04 15.42 31.93
N GLY A 401 15.53 14.83 30.85
CA GLY A 401 14.73 15.52 29.84
C GLY A 401 13.32 14.97 29.74
N GLU A 402 12.32 15.87 29.74
CA GLU A 402 10.92 15.53 29.56
C GLU A 402 10.31 16.30 28.38
N LEU A 403 9.65 15.59 27.47
CA LEU A 403 8.85 16.16 26.38
C LEU A 403 7.42 15.63 26.41
N THR A 404 6.45 16.53 26.58
CA THR A 404 5.03 16.20 26.48
C THR A 404 4.39 16.88 25.28
N ILE A 405 3.73 16.09 24.43
CA ILE A 405 2.98 16.55 23.26
C ILE A 405 1.52 16.16 23.47
N ARG A 406 0.63 17.14 23.61
CA ARG A 406 -0.77 16.87 23.97
C ARG A 406 -1.78 17.81 23.33
N ASN A 407 -3.06 17.39 23.36
CA ASN A 407 -4.20 18.17 22.89
C ASN A 407 -4.08 18.71 21.45
N GLY A 408 -3.43 17.98 20.54
CA GLY A 408 -3.24 18.41 19.15
C GLY A 408 -1.95 19.16 18.86
N GLY A 409 -1.02 19.23 19.82
CA GLY A 409 0.32 19.79 19.61
C GLY A 409 1.18 18.94 18.68
N THR A 410 2.18 19.56 18.04
CA THR A 410 3.07 18.86 17.09
C THR A 410 4.54 19.12 17.36
N VAL A 411 5.37 18.08 17.30
CA VAL A 411 6.84 18.19 17.28
C VAL A 411 7.37 17.53 16.02
N SER A 412 8.38 18.13 15.40
CA SER A 412 9.07 17.52 14.25
C SER A 412 10.58 17.67 14.35
N ASN A 413 11.32 16.61 14.01
CA ASN A 413 12.75 16.64 13.77
C ASN A 413 13.12 16.14 12.36
N ASN A 414 13.99 16.88 11.66
CA ASN A 414 14.35 16.56 10.26
C ASN A 414 15.43 15.49 10.10
N THR A 415 16.21 15.20 11.16
CA THR A 415 17.17 14.10 11.16
C THR A 415 16.74 13.06 12.21
N SER A 416 17.64 12.54 13.04
CA SER A 416 17.32 11.56 14.08
C SER A 416 16.77 12.20 15.36
N ALA A 417 16.25 11.37 16.24
CA ALA A 417 15.97 11.73 17.63
C ALA A 417 16.51 10.66 18.57
N THR A 418 16.89 11.04 19.80
CA THR A 418 17.35 10.10 20.82
C THR A 418 16.78 10.45 22.18
N ILE A 419 16.23 9.45 22.86
CA ILE A 419 15.69 9.53 24.22
C ILE A 419 16.63 8.73 25.14
N GLY A 420 17.29 9.37 26.10
CA GLY A 420 18.30 8.74 26.95
C GLY A 420 19.59 8.41 26.19
N ARG A 421 20.38 9.44 25.82
CA ARG A 421 21.54 9.29 24.92
C ARG A 421 22.74 8.64 25.60
N TYR A 422 23.24 9.24 26.67
CA TYR A 422 24.45 8.83 27.38
C TYR A 422 24.13 8.14 28.70
N ALA A 423 25.10 7.42 29.27
CA ALA A 423 24.95 6.78 30.57
C ALA A 423 24.55 7.81 31.65
N GLY A 424 23.49 7.52 32.41
CA GLY A 424 22.91 8.43 33.41
C GLY A 424 21.84 9.38 32.87
N GLY A 425 21.78 9.60 31.55
CA GLY A 425 20.72 10.38 30.91
C GLY A 425 19.35 9.71 31.05
N LEU A 426 18.35 10.47 31.48
CA LEU A 426 16.95 10.04 31.62
C LEU A 426 16.05 10.85 30.70
N GLY A 427 15.63 10.25 29.60
CA GLY A 427 14.69 10.86 28.65
C GLY A 427 13.29 10.28 28.79
N THR A 428 12.28 11.14 28.90
CA THR A 428 10.87 10.75 28.89
C THR A 428 10.10 11.54 27.85
N VAL A 429 9.37 10.85 26.97
CA VAL A 429 8.51 11.46 25.97
C VAL A 429 7.09 10.89 26.07
N ILE A 430 6.10 11.78 26.07
CA ILE A 430 4.67 11.42 26.06
C ILE A 430 4.00 12.09 24.85
N VAL A 431 3.35 11.28 24.02
CA VAL A 431 2.47 11.74 22.94
C VAL A 431 1.04 11.33 23.27
N ASP A 432 0.21 12.29 23.67
CA ASP A 432 -1.09 12.05 24.29
C ASP A 432 -2.22 12.78 23.56
N GLY A 433 -3.27 12.05 23.20
CA GLY A 433 -4.51 12.61 22.69
C GLY A 433 -4.57 12.68 21.16
N SER A 434 -5.80 12.67 20.64
CA SER A 434 -6.08 12.74 19.22
C SER A 434 -5.50 14.02 18.60
N GLY A 435 -4.80 13.86 17.47
CA GLY A 435 -4.17 14.97 16.74
C GLY A 435 -2.80 15.37 17.26
N SER A 436 -2.40 14.92 18.46
CA SER A 436 -1.04 15.10 18.97
C SER A 436 -0.07 14.24 18.17
N SER A 437 1.02 14.81 17.69
CA SER A 437 1.93 14.12 16.77
C SER A 437 3.40 14.45 16.98
N TRP A 438 4.24 13.42 16.88
CA TRP A 438 5.68 13.57 16.72
C TRP A 438 6.15 12.95 15.41
N ILE A 439 6.81 13.75 14.57
CA ILE A 439 7.39 13.32 13.29
C ILE A 439 8.92 13.31 13.41
N SER A 440 9.53 12.13 13.30
CA SER A 440 10.99 11.98 13.22
C SER A 440 11.36 11.48 11.83
N ASN A 441 12.05 12.32 11.04
CA ASN A 441 12.37 11.98 9.65
C ASN A 441 13.55 10.99 9.52
N GLY A 442 14.39 10.88 10.55
CA GLY A 442 15.43 9.87 10.71
C GLY A 442 15.08 8.84 11.79
N THR A 443 16.06 8.02 12.16
CA THR A 443 15.90 6.99 13.20
C THR A 443 15.57 7.63 14.55
N LEU A 444 14.55 7.09 15.21
CA LEU A 444 14.22 7.41 16.59
C LEU A 444 14.84 6.35 17.50
N THR A 445 15.78 6.76 18.34
CA THR A 445 16.45 5.88 19.31
C THR A 445 15.86 6.08 20.71
N ILE A 446 15.52 4.99 21.40
CA ILE A 446 15.00 4.98 22.75
C ILE A 446 15.96 4.15 23.61
N GLY A 447 16.57 4.75 24.63
CA GLY A 447 17.57 4.09 25.46
C GLY A 447 18.83 3.74 24.68
N ASN A 448 19.67 4.73 24.37
CA ASN A 448 20.91 4.49 23.65
C ASN A 448 21.99 3.91 24.57
N GLU A 449 22.52 4.72 25.50
CA GLU A 449 23.34 4.26 26.63
C GLU A 449 22.68 4.58 27.99
N GLY A 450 21.70 5.50 27.99
CA GLY A 450 20.91 5.90 29.15
C GLY A 450 19.51 5.26 29.17
N THR A 451 18.61 5.83 29.97
CA THR A 451 17.22 5.38 30.09
C THR A 451 16.32 6.22 29.21
N GLY A 452 15.64 5.60 28.26
CA GLY A 452 14.65 6.23 27.40
C GLY A 452 13.25 5.65 27.61
N VAL A 453 12.27 6.53 27.77
CA VAL A 453 10.86 6.17 27.90
C VAL A 453 10.05 6.91 26.84
N LEU A 454 9.28 6.18 26.04
CA LEU A 454 8.30 6.75 25.10
C LEU A 454 6.92 6.13 25.36
N THR A 455 5.95 6.98 25.68
CA THR A 455 4.54 6.58 25.80
C THR A 455 3.71 7.26 24.71
N ILE A 456 2.98 6.46 23.94
CA ILE A 456 2.02 6.93 22.93
C ILE A 456 0.64 6.48 23.37
N ARG A 457 -0.26 7.43 23.65
CA ARG A 457 -1.57 7.11 24.22
C ARG A 457 -2.72 7.97 23.73
N ASN A 458 -3.94 7.49 23.94
CA ASN A 458 -5.19 8.19 23.62
C ASN A 458 -5.24 8.68 22.16
N SER A 459 -4.88 7.81 21.22
CA SER A 459 -4.78 8.12 19.79
C SER A 459 -3.70 9.15 19.39
N GLY A 460 -2.70 9.39 20.24
CA GLY A 460 -1.47 10.08 19.83
C GLY A 460 -0.72 9.32 18.74
N LEU A 461 0.05 10.05 17.92
CA LEU A 461 0.80 9.50 16.78
C LEU A 461 2.30 9.79 16.89
N VAL A 462 3.13 8.77 16.78
CA VAL A 462 4.55 8.92 16.44
C VAL A 462 4.78 8.38 15.04
N ASN A 463 5.30 9.21 14.15
CA ASN A 463 5.68 8.85 12.79
C ASN A 463 7.21 8.88 12.67
N ALA A 464 7.84 7.71 12.81
CA ALA A 464 9.29 7.54 12.75
C ALA A 464 9.70 7.00 11.38
N THR A 465 9.93 7.90 10.42
CA THR A 465 10.18 7.49 9.02
C THR A 465 11.56 6.91 8.81
N GLY A 466 12.49 6.99 9.76
CA GLY A 466 13.80 6.31 9.68
C GLY A 466 13.90 5.01 10.50
N GLY A 467 12.78 4.49 11.03
CA GLY A 467 12.78 3.34 11.94
C GLY A 467 12.90 3.74 13.41
N VAL A 468 12.64 2.77 14.30
CA VAL A 468 12.78 2.90 15.76
C VAL A 468 13.78 1.87 16.27
N ALA A 469 14.79 2.33 17.01
CA ALA A 469 15.76 1.48 17.69
C ALA A 469 15.57 1.60 19.21
N VAL A 470 15.49 0.46 19.91
CA VAL A 470 15.28 0.40 21.36
C VAL A 470 16.43 -0.33 22.05
N GLY A 471 16.92 0.20 23.17
CA GLY A 471 17.96 -0.43 23.99
C GLY A 471 19.21 -0.74 23.19
N VAL A 472 19.82 0.28 22.57
CA VAL A 472 20.84 0.07 21.52
C VAL A 472 22.13 -0.54 22.07
N ASN A 473 22.72 0.08 23.10
CA ASN A 473 23.95 -0.39 23.74
C ASN A 473 23.65 -1.16 25.02
N THR A 474 24.63 -1.90 25.51
CA THR A 474 24.51 -2.80 26.66
C THR A 474 24.07 -2.12 27.96
N THR A 475 24.34 -0.82 28.13
CA THR A 475 23.89 -0.02 29.28
C THR A 475 22.56 0.69 29.05
N GLY A 476 22.09 0.73 27.80
CA GLY A 476 20.84 1.38 27.42
C GLY A 476 19.63 0.66 28.01
N SER A 477 18.65 1.43 28.46
CA SER A 477 17.36 0.92 28.93
C SER A 477 16.24 1.62 28.18
N ALA A 478 15.34 0.85 27.56
CA ALA A 478 14.27 1.37 26.74
C ALA A 478 12.90 0.85 27.19
N ASN A 479 11.96 1.77 27.43
CA ASN A 479 10.56 1.46 27.64
C ASN A 479 9.71 2.16 26.58
N LEU A 480 9.10 1.38 25.70
CA LEU A 480 8.17 1.85 24.68
C LEU A 480 6.76 1.33 25.01
N SER A 481 5.82 2.22 25.25
CA SER A 481 4.44 1.86 25.58
C SER A 481 3.46 2.48 24.58
N LEU A 482 2.64 1.64 23.96
CA LEU A 482 1.53 2.06 23.09
C LEU A 482 0.22 1.65 23.77
N THR A 483 -0.57 2.62 24.21
CA THR A 483 -1.80 2.35 24.96
C THR A 483 -3.01 3.11 24.43
N SER A 484 -4.22 2.67 24.71
CA SER A 484 -5.46 3.43 24.45
C SER A 484 -5.56 4.01 23.02
N GLY A 485 -5.23 3.21 22.01
CA GLY A 485 -5.25 3.58 20.58
C GLY A 485 -4.02 4.36 20.10
N GLY A 486 -2.99 4.53 20.92
CA GLY A 486 -1.72 5.16 20.53
C GLY A 486 -1.07 4.44 19.35
N THR A 487 -0.58 5.19 18.37
CA THR A 487 -0.03 4.64 17.12
C THR A 487 1.45 4.97 16.97
N LEU A 488 2.27 3.92 16.78
CA LEU A 488 3.61 4.05 16.22
C LEU A 488 3.56 3.67 14.74
N GLN A 489 3.86 4.62 13.86
CA GLN A 489 4.06 4.40 12.44
C GLN A 489 5.57 4.43 12.15
N THR A 490 6.12 3.35 11.60
CA THR A 490 7.57 3.19 11.47
C THR A 490 7.99 2.34 10.26
N GLN A 491 9.24 2.47 9.81
CA GLN A 491 9.85 1.54 8.84
C GLN A 491 10.26 0.20 9.47
N ALA A 492 10.67 0.22 10.74
CA ALA A 492 11.10 -0.94 11.50
C ALA A 492 11.06 -0.63 13.00
N LEU A 493 10.99 -1.68 13.82
CA LEU A 493 11.20 -1.64 15.26
C LEU A 493 12.30 -2.66 15.60
N THR A 494 13.45 -2.18 16.07
CA THR A 494 14.65 -3.01 16.25
C THR A 494 15.18 -2.90 17.67
N ALA A 495 15.41 -4.02 18.34
CA ALA A 495 16.10 -4.06 19.62
C ALA A 495 17.62 -4.19 19.44
N GLY A 496 18.36 -3.51 20.31
CA GLY A 496 19.81 -3.65 20.43
C GLY A 496 20.22 -4.60 21.55
N SER A 497 21.32 -4.26 22.23
CA SER A 497 21.94 -5.08 23.28
C SER A 497 21.60 -4.68 24.71
N GLY A 498 20.81 -3.61 24.89
CA GLY A 498 20.38 -3.07 26.17
C GLY A 498 19.15 -3.77 26.75
N THR A 499 18.63 -3.24 27.85
CA THR A 499 17.37 -3.72 28.46
C THR A 499 16.19 -3.12 27.71
N VAL A 500 15.31 -3.96 27.16
CA VAL A 500 14.17 -3.50 26.37
C VAL A 500 12.86 -3.98 26.97
N THR A 501 11.86 -3.09 26.97
CA THR A 501 10.47 -3.45 27.22
C THR A 501 9.58 -2.67 26.25
N VAL A 502 8.80 -3.41 25.45
CA VAL A 502 7.79 -2.84 24.57
C VAL A 502 6.43 -3.40 24.98
N THR A 503 5.52 -2.51 25.38
CA THR A 503 4.17 -2.88 25.84
C THR A 503 3.11 -2.35 24.90
N PHE A 504 2.18 -3.23 24.53
CA PHE A 504 1.00 -2.88 23.74
C PHE A 504 -0.26 -3.12 24.57
N ASP A 505 -1.04 -2.07 24.83
CA ASP A 505 -2.31 -2.16 25.56
C ASP A 505 -3.39 -1.38 24.80
N ASN A 506 -3.98 -2.03 23.80
CA ASN A 506 -4.76 -1.38 22.73
C ASN A 506 -3.89 -0.43 21.88
N GLY A 507 -2.64 -0.83 21.62
CA GLY A 507 -1.67 -0.09 20.80
C GLY A 507 -1.72 -0.46 19.31
N ILE A 508 -1.32 0.46 18.44
CA ILE A 508 -1.26 0.24 16.98
C ILE A 508 0.18 0.39 16.49
N LEU A 509 0.73 -0.67 15.90
CA LEU A 509 1.98 -0.63 15.15
C LEU A 509 1.67 -0.64 13.65
N ARG A 510 2.04 0.44 12.94
CA ARG A 510 1.75 0.62 11.52
C ARG A 510 3.02 0.64 10.66
N ALA A 511 3.02 -0.11 9.57
CA ALA A 511 4.14 -0.15 8.63
C ALA A 511 4.13 1.02 7.62
N LEU A 512 5.33 1.44 7.21
CA LEU A 512 5.57 2.47 6.19
C LEU A 512 6.02 1.93 4.82
N ALA A 513 6.48 0.68 4.76
CA ALA A 513 7.01 0.05 3.55
C ALA A 513 7.10 -1.48 3.72
N ASP A 514 7.31 -2.20 2.61
CA ASP A 514 7.70 -3.61 2.63
C ASP A 514 9.02 -3.77 3.40
N ASN A 515 9.03 -4.66 4.41
CA ASN A 515 10.23 -4.91 5.20
C ASN A 515 10.21 -6.31 5.84
N ALA A 516 11.04 -7.21 5.33
CA ALA A 516 11.21 -8.56 5.88
C ALA A 516 11.90 -8.60 7.26
N SER A 517 12.42 -7.45 7.72
CA SER A 517 13.03 -7.23 9.03
C SER A 517 12.29 -6.12 9.77
N PHE A 518 10.96 -6.15 9.75
CA PHE A 518 10.13 -5.10 10.34
C PHE A 518 10.23 -5.08 11.87
N ILE A 519 10.28 -6.25 12.51
CA ILE A 519 10.53 -6.40 13.95
C ILE A 519 11.70 -7.36 14.15
N THR A 520 12.80 -6.89 14.74
CA THR A 520 14.01 -7.69 14.90
C THR A 520 14.75 -7.47 16.21
N GLY A 521 15.49 -8.49 16.63
CA GLY A 521 16.44 -8.43 17.75
C GLY A 521 15.84 -8.58 19.15
N PHE A 522 14.53 -8.80 19.28
CA PHE A 522 13.88 -8.90 20.59
C PHE A 522 14.06 -10.29 21.22
N ALA A 523 14.49 -10.32 22.47
CA ALA A 523 14.52 -11.51 23.29
C ALA A 523 13.10 -11.90 23.76
N PRO A 524 12.86 -13.18 24.15
CA PRO A 524 11.59 -13.60 24.70
C PRO A 524 11.20 -12.77 25.94
N GLY A 525 9.99 -12.21 25.93
CA GLY A 525 9.46 -11.39 27.02
C GLY A 525 9.62 -9.87 26.84
N GLU A 526 10.36 -9.41 25.84
CA GLU A 526 10.55 -7.97 25.59
C GLU A 526 9.40 -7.34 24.79
N LEU A 527 8.68 -8.13 23.99
CA LEU A 527 7.45 -7.72 23.29
C LEU A 527 6.23 -8.27 24.05
N PHE A 528 5.58 -7.39 24.82
CA PHE A 528 4.46 -7.75 25.69
C PHE A 528 3.14 -7.15 25.18
N ILE A 529 2.15 -8.02 24.98
CA ILE A 529 0.77 -7.65 24.64
C ILE A 529 -0.06 -7.74 25.92
N ASP A 530 -0.41 -6.59 26.48
CA ASP A 530 -1.27 -6.48 27.66
C ASP A 530 -2.76 -6.63 27.29
N ALA A 531 -3.64 -6.63 28.28
CA ALA A 531 -5.05 -7.00 28.16
C ALA A 531 -5.82 -6.29 27.02
N GLY A 532 -5.49 -5.04 26.67
CA GLY A 532 -6.08 -4.29 25.57
C GLY A 532 -5.66 -4.75 24.17
N GLY A 533 -4.59 -5.55 24.04
CA GLY A 533 -4.16 -6.13 22.77
C GLY A 533 -3.23 -5.27 21.92
N LEU A 534 -2.73 -5.85 20.83
CA LEU A 534 -1.90 -5.21 19.81
C LEU A 534 -2.64 -5.25 18.48
N THR A 535 -2.72 -4.12 17.78
CA THR A 535 -3.05 -4.08 16.36
C THR A 535 -1.79 -3.88 15.53
N VAL A 536 -1.51 -4.82 14.62
CA VAL A 536 -0.52 -4.64 13.55
C VAL A 536 -1.27 -4.26 12.28
N ASP A 537 -1.05 -3.03 11.84
CA ASP A 537 -1.54 -2.47 10.58
C ASP A 537 -0.43 -2.49 9.54
N ASP A 538 -0.44 -3.48 8.66
CA ASP A 538 0.57 -3.57 7.61
C ASP A 538 0.44 -2.49 6.53
N ASN A 539 -0.68 -1.75 6.52
CA ASN A 539 -0.92 -0.62 5.59
C ASN A 539 -0.73 -0.97 4.09
N GLY A 540 -0.96 -2.22 3.72
CA GLY A 540 -0.80 -2.75 2.36
C GLY A 540 0.56 -3.38 2.06
N TYR A 541 1.50 -3.41 3.02
CA TYR A 541 2.87 -3.88 2.85
C TYR A 541 3.09 -5.32 3.31
N ALA A 542 4.13 -5.96 2.79
CA ALA A 542 4.65 -7.23 3.27
C ALA A 542 5.71 -6.99 4.35
N ILE A 543 5.40 -7.36 5.58
CA ILE A 543 6.27 -7.22 6.75
C ILE A 543 6.51 -8.56 7.44
N ALA A 544 7.63 -8.69 8.13
CA ALA A 544 7.95 -9.88 8.90
C ALA A 544 8.68 -9.57 10.20
N THR A 545 8.53 -10.48 11.17
CA THR A 545 9.40 -10.56 12.35
C THR A 545 10.52 -11.57 12.07
N ASP A 546 11.67 -11.38 12.71
CA ASP A 546 12.65 -12.46 12.86
C ASP A 546 12.18 -13.48 13.92
N SER A 547 13.11 -14.06 14.69
CA SER A 547 12.81 -14.91 15.86
C SER A 547 12.17 -14.19 17.05
N SER A 548 11.86 -12.88 16.95
CA SER A 548 11.18 -12.10 17.98
C SER A 548 9.84 -12.72 18.39
N ILE A 549 9.55 -12.75 19.70
CA ILE A 549 8.39 -13.43 20.28
C ILE A 549 7.45 -12.43 20.95
N PHE A 550 6.21 -12.36 20.49
CA PHE A 550 5.13 -11.70 21.23
C PHE A 550 4.61 -12.60 22.35
N SER A 551 4.47 -12.04 23.54
CA SER A 551 4.00 -12.70 24.76
C SER A 551 2.92 -11.86 25.46
N GLY A 552 2.26 -12.40 26.49
CA GLY A 552 1.30 -11.66 27.32
C GLY A 552 -0.13 -12.18 27.30
N VAL A 553 -1.03 -11.48 27.97
CA VAL A 553 -2.44 -11.88 28.12
C VAL A 553 -3.35 -11.36 27.01
N GLY A 554 -2.92 -10.34 26.28
CA GLY A 554 -3.67 -9.73 25.19
C GLY A 554 -3.61 -10.48 23.87
N GLY A 555 -4.43 -10.02 22.92
CA GLY A 555 -4.57 -10.60 21.59
C GLY A 555 -3.88 -9.79 20.49
N LEU A 556 -3.69 -10.42 19.33
CA LEU A 556 -3.15 -9.81 18.13
C LEU A 556 -4.24 -9.55 17.10
N THR A 557 -4.44 -8.30 16.70
CA THR A 557 -5.28 -7.94 15.54
C THR A 557 -4.38 -7.62 14.35
N LYS A 558 -4.54 -8.35 13.24
CA LYS A 558 -3.88 -8.09 11.96
C LYS A 558 -4.86 -7.41 11.01
N THR A 559 -4.53 -6.18 10.59
CA THR A 559 -5.27 -5.37 9.61
C THR A 559 -4.34 -4.87 8.51
N GLY A 560 -4.91 -4.29 7.45
CA GLY A 560 -4.19 -3.95 6.20
C GLY A 560 -4.28 -5.07 5.17
N SER A 561 -4.16 -4.73 3.88
CA SER A 561 -4.30 -5.70 2.77
C SER A 561 -3.02 -6.50 2.47
N GLY A 562 -1.89 -6.12 3.07
CA GLY A 562 -0.61 -6.79 2.93
C GLY A 562 -0.47 -8.00 3.86
N SER A 563 0.76 -8.35 4.19
CA SER A 563 1.08 -9.58 4.94
C SER A 563 1.95 -9.31 6.17
N LEU A 564 1.66 -10.04 7.25
CA LEU A 564 2.51 -10.14 8.43
C LEU A 564 3.02 -11.57 8.54
N THR A 565 4.33 -11.77 8.44
CA THR A 565 4.96 -13.08 8.70
C THR A 565 5.53 -13.13 10.11
N LEU A 566 5.13 -14.12 10.91
CA LEU A 566 5.65 -14.36 12.25
C LEU A 566 6.81 -15.35 12.18
N GLY A 567 8.03 -14.91 12.48
CA GLY A 567 9.25 -15.72 12.46
C GLY A 567 9.64 -16.36 13.81
N GLY A 568 8.99 -15.98 14.91
CA GLY A 568 9.21 -16.53 16.25
C GLY A 568 8.01 -17.33 16.78
N VAL A 569 8.24 -18.20 17.77
CA VAL A 569 7.20 -19.00 18.45
C VAL A 569 6.45 -18.11 19.44
N ASN A 570 5.30 -17.57 19.02
CA ASN A 570 4.53 -16.63 19.84
C ASN A 570 3.80 -17.32 20.99
N THR A 571 3.63 -16.62 22.12
CA THR A 571 3.10 -17.20 23.36
C THR A 571 1.98 -16.39 24.02
N TYR A 572 1.52 -15.30 23.39
CA TYR A 572 0.39 -14.51 23.90
C TYR A 572 -0.92 -15.30 23.92
N SER A 573 -1.75 -15.10 24.94
CA SER A 573 -2.95 -15.95 25.17
C SER A 573 -4.28 -15.33 24.72
N GLY A 574 -4.33 -14.01 24.48
CA GLY A 574 -5.53 -13.37 23.96
C GLY A 574 -5.76 -13.70 22.48
N ALA A 575 -6.98 -13.49 22.01
CA ALA A 575 -7.42 -13.92 20.68
C ALA A 575 -6.66 -13.22 19.53
N THR A 576 -6.32 -13.99 18.50
CA THR A 576 -5.79 -13.49 17.23
C THR A 576 -6.93 -13.23 16.23
N THR A 577 -7.09 -12.00 15.77
CA THR A 577 -8.10 -11.63 14.76
C THR A 577 -7.42 -11.15 13.50
N ILE A 578 -7.73 -11.77 12.36
CA ILE A 578 -7.24 -11.32 11.05
C ILE A 578 -8.43 -10.70 10.32
N THR A 579 -8.44 -9.38 10.22
CA THR A 579 -9.55 -8.63 9.61
C THR A 579 -9.39 -8.49 8.11
N SER A 580 -8.15 -8.39 7.62
CA SER A 580 -7.79 -8.27 6.20
C SER A 580 -6.35 -8.75 5.94
N GLY A 581 -6.04 -8.99 4.67
CA GLY A 581 -4.70 -9.39 4.23
C GLY A 581 -4.32 -10.78 4.73
N THR A 582 -3.01 -11.02 4.91
CA THR A 582 -2.47 -12.34 5.29
C THR A 582 -1.72 -12.29 6.62
N LEU A 583 -2.04 -13.20 7.55
CA LEU A 583 -1.14 -13.59 8.64
C LEU A 583 -0.45 -14.88 8.23
N LYS A 584 0.88 -14.87 8.18
CA LYS A 584 1.71 -15.94 7.66
C LYS A 584 2.64 -16.52 8.74
N ALA A 585 2.81 -17.83 8.78
CA ALA A 585 3.85 -18.47 9.59
C ALA A 585 5.18 -18.47 8.83
N GLY A 586 6.25 -18.02 9.49
CA GLY A 586 7.62 -18.09 8.98
C GLY A 586 8.39 -19.34 9.41
N ILE A 587 7.94 -20.00 10.47
CA ILE A 587 8.53 -21.23 11.04
C ILE A 587 7.44 -22.14 11.62
N ALA A 588 7.79 -23.39 11.97
CA ALA A 588 6.92 -24.27 12.75
C ALA A 588 6.63 -23.69 14.14
N GLY A 589 5.35 -23.74 14.55
CA GLY A 589 4.90 -23.21 15.84
C GLY A 589 4.93 -21.68 15.97
N ALA A 590 5.06 -20.93 14.87
CA ALA A 590 5.05 -19.47 14.88
C ALA A 590 3.75 -18.89 15.47
N PHE A 591 2.61 -19.52 15.20
CA PHE A 591 1.31 -19.13 15.73
C PHE A 591 1.18 -19.47 17.21
N SER A 592 0.48 -18.62 17.95
CA SER A 592 0.37 -18.77 19.40
C SER A 592 -0.57 -19.93 19.74
N ALA A 593 0.00 -21.02 20.26
CA ALA A 593 -0.74 -22.20 20.69
C ALA A 593 -1.89 -21.94 21.70
N PRO A 594 -1.76 -21.04 22.69
CA PRO A 594 -2.86 -20.70 23.59
C PRO A 594 -3.91 -19.75 22.99
N SER A 595 -3.68 -19.15 21.83
CA SER A 595 -4.59 -18.15 21.24
C SER A 595 -5.72 -18.79 20.42
N ALA A 596 -6.92 -18.21 20.54
CA ALA A 596 -8.06 -18.44 19.66
C ALA A 596 -7.95 -17.58 18.40
N TYR A 597 -8.14 -18.15 17.21
CA TYR A 597 -8.01 -17.44 15.93
C TYR A 597 -9.35 -17.19 15.27
N THR A 598 -9.54 -15.98 14.72
CA THR A 598 -10.67 -15.63 13.85
C THR A 598 -10.16 -15.11 12.51
N VAL A 599 -10.57 -15.76 11.42
CA VAL A 599 -10.23 -15.36 10.04
C VAL A 599 -11.45 -14.73 9.39
N GLY A 600 -11.41 -13.41 9.17
CA GLY A 600 -12.46 -12.67 8.47
C GLY A 600 -12.57 -13.03 6.98
N SER A 601 -13.69 -12.68 6.33
CA SER A 601 -13.99 -13.11 4.95
C SER A 601 -12.97 -12.67 3.90
N ASN A 602 -12.27 -11.55 4.13
CA ASN A 602 -11.24 -11.01 3.25
C ASN A 602 -9.81 -11.27 3.78
N ALA A 603 -9.68 -12.17 4.75
CA ALA A 603 -8.44 -12.47 5.42
C ALA A 603 -7.93 -13.88 5.06
N THR A 604 -6.62 -14.05 5.22
CA THR A 604 -5.92 -15.31 5.01
C THR A 604 -5.08 -15.65 6.25
N LEU A 605 -5.22 -16.87 6.75
CA LEU A 605 -4.27 -17.52 7.64
C LEU A 605 -3.41 -18.49 6.80
N ASP A 606 -2.12 -18.20 6.67
CA ASP A 606 -1.18 -18.97 5.84
C ASP A 606 -0.11 -19.65 6.69
N LEU A 607 -0.04 -20.98 6.66
CA LEU A 607 0.94 -21.74 7.42
C LEU A 607 2.29 -21.86 6.68
N ASP A 608 2.34 -21.49 5.41
CA ASP A 608 3.52 -21.64 4.55
C ASP A 608 4.09 -23.07 4.55
N SER A 609 3.24 -24.09 4.74
CA SER A 609 3.64 -25.50 4.86
C SER A 609 4.48 -25.80 6.11
N HIS A 610 4.25 -25.07 7.21
CA HIS A 610 4.79 -25.37 8.52
C HIS A 610 3.71 -25.92 9.45
N ASP A 611 4.09 -26.81 10.36
CA ASP A 611 3.19 -27.28 11.41
C ASP A 611 2.85 -26.15 12.38
N GLN A 612 1.56 -25.94 12.63
CA GLN A 612 1.07 -24.93 13.56
C GLN A 612 0.10 -25.54 14.57
N ARG A 613 0.03 -24.93 15.75
CA ARG A 613 -0.91 -25.28 16.81
C ARG A 613 -1.57 -24.01 17.33
N ILE A 614 -2.89 -24.04 17.53
CA ILE A 614 -3.71 -22.93 18.04
C ILE A 614 -4.82 -23.47 18.96
N ALA A 615 -5.47 -22.62 19.76
CA ALA A 615 -6.46 -23.05 20.73
C ALA A 615 -7.84 -23.33 20.10
N SER A 616 -8.32 -22.45 19.23
CA SER A 616 -9.57 -22.62 18.47
C SER A 616 -9.50 -21.81 17.17
N LEU A 617 -10.39 -22.09 16.21
CA LEU A 617 -10.41 -21.39 14.92
C LEU A 617 -11.82 -21.14 14.42
N VAL A 618 -12.14 -19.88 14.12
CA VAL A 618 -13.31 -19.49 13.32
C VAL A 618 -12.86 -19.19 11.89
N ASN A 619 -13.28 -20.03 10.93
CA ASN A 619 -12.92 -19.86 9.52
C ASN A 619 -14.07 -19.26 8.70
N SER A 620 -14.03 -17.94 8.50
CA SER A 620 -14.92 -17.25 7.54
C SER A 620 -14.17 -16.80 6.27
N GLY A 621 -12.84 -16.90 6.25
CA GLY A 621 -11.97 -16.45 5.16
C GLY A 621 -11.22 -17.59 4.50
N THR A 622 -9.91 -17.44 4.29
CA THR A 622 -9.05 -18.49 3.72
C THR A 622 -8.06 -19.01 4.75
N VAL A 623 -8.01 -20.32 4.93
CA VAL A 623 -6.93 -21.02 5.64
C VAL A 623 -6.11 -21.78 4.60
N ARG A 624 -4.80 -21.55 4.56
CA ARG A 624 -3.88 -22.22 3.65
C ARG A 624 -2.85 -22.97 4.47
N ILE A 625 -2.94 -24.30 4.48
CA ILE A 625 -1.94 -25.13 5.15
C ILE A 625 -0.65 -25.15 4.33
N SER A 626 -0.78 -25.26 3.01
CA SER A 626 0.34 -25.14 2.08
C SER A 626 -0.08 -24.54 0.75
N SER A 627 0.91 -24.09 -0.03
CA SER A 627 0.71 -23.58 -1.39
C SER A 627 1.28 -24.55 -2.42
N ALA A 628 0.75 -24.52 -3.64
CA ALA A 628 1.23 -25.34 -4.76
C ALA A 628 2.73 -25.11 -5.08
N ALA A 629 3.26 -23.93 -4.75
CA ALA A 629 4.65 -23.54 -5.00
C ALA A 629 5.62 -23.93 -3.86
N SER A 630 5.12 -24.51 -2.76
CA SER A 630 5.95 -24.85 -1.61
C SER A 630 6.99 -25.93 -1.92
N ALA A 631 8.23 -25.68 -1.52
CA ALA A 631 9.33 -26.63 -1.61
C ALA A 631 9.31 -27.68 -0.48
N ASN A 632 8.54 -27.43 0.60
CA ASN A 632 8.43 -28.38 1.70
C ASN A 632 7.67 -29.63 1.24
N PRO A 633 8.03 -30.83 1.76
CA PRO A 633 7.24 -32.03 1.56
C PRO A 633 5.78 -31.83 1.95
N VAL A 634 4.88 -32.62 1.35
CA VAL A 634 3.49 -32.69 1.76
C VAL A 634 3.40 -33.36 3.14
N GLY A 635 2.55 -32.83 4.02
CA GLY A 635 2.38 -33.37 5.39
C GLY A 635 2.25 -32.31 6.48
N ALA A 636 2.16 -31.03 6.14
CA ALA A 636 2.01 -29.97 7.12
C ALA A 636 0.67 -30.07 7.84
N THR A 637 0.65 -29.80 9.14
CA THR A 637 -0.53 -29.95 9.98
C THR A 637 -0.93 -28.63 10.65
N LEU A 638 -2.21 -28.27 10.54
CA LEU A 638 -2.84 -27.29 11.44
C LEU A 638 -3.52 -28.03 12.58
N THR A 639 -3.02 -27.88 13.81
CA THR A 639 -3.64 -28.44 15.02
C THR A 639 -4.47 -27.38 15.76
N VAL A 640 -5.74 -27.67 15.98
CA VAL A 640 -6.70 -26.83 16.72
C VAL A 640 -7.11 -27.60 17.99
N ASN A 641 -6.59 -27.22 19.16
CA ASN A 641 -6.84 -27.93 20.43
C ASN A 641 -8.24 -27.70 21.01
N GLY A 642 -9.19 -27.33 20.16
CA GLY A 642 -10.52 -26.90 20.55
C GLY A 642 -11.41 -26.97 19.33
N ASN A 643 -12.43 -26.12 19.32
CA ASN A 643 -13.39 -26.10 18.22
C ASN A 643 -12.80 -25.43 16.96
N TYR A 644 -12.91 -26.12 15.83
CA TYR A 644 -12.88 -25.52 14.50
C TYR A 644 -14.32 -25.19 14.09
N LEU A 645 -14.67 -23.91 14.08
CA LEU A 645 -15.95 -23.43 13.57
C LEU A 645 -15.84 -23.22 12.06
N SER A 646 -16.44 -24.14 11.31
CA SER A 646 -16.64 -24.01 9.87
C SER A 646 -17.68 -22.94 9.59
N ASN A 647 -17.29 -21.77 9.09
CA ASN A 647 -18.19 -20.64 8.90
C ASN A 647 -18.15 -20.08 7.47
N GLY A 648 -18.27 -20.97 6.48
CA GLY A 648 -18.30 -20.62 5.05
C GLY A 648 -16.94 -20.28 4.42
N GLY A 649 -15.85 -20.41 5.17
CA GLY A 649 -14.48 -20.17 4.68
C GLY A 649 -13.96 -21.25 3.73
N SER A 650 -12.71 -21.08 3.29
CA SER A 650 -11.97 -22.02 2.44
C SER A 650 -10.78 -22.61 3.19
N LEU A 651 -10.45 -23.87 2.89
CA LEU A 651 -9.28 -24.58 3.40
C LEU A 651 -8.49 -25.15 2.22
N TYR A 652 -7.24 -24.72 2.06
CA TYR A 652 -6.33 -25.22 1.03
C TYR A 652 -5.30 -26.18 1.63
N LEU A 653 -5.19 -27.37 1.04
CA LEU A 653 -4.24 -28.39 1.44
C LEU A 653 -3.59 -29.04 0.21
N ARG A 654 -2.35 -29.51 0.34
CA ARG A 654 -1.71 -30.36 -0.67
C ARG A 654 -1.89 -31.83 -0.30
N THR A 655 -2.11 -32.64 -1.33
CA THR A 655 -2.21 -34.09 -1.22
C THR A 655 -1.48 -34.73 -2.39
N VAL A 656 -0.67 -35.75 -2.13
CA VAL A 656 -0.18 -36.64 -3.19
C VAL A 656 -1.31 -37.62 -3.50
N LEU A 657 -2.21 -37.30 -4.42
CA LEU A 657 -3.40 -38.13 -4.68
C LEU A 657 -3.02 -39.56 -5.11
N GLY A 658 -3.40 -40.53 -4.30
CA GLY A 658 -3.05 -41.96 -4.43
C GLY A 658 -3.95 -42.83 -3.55
N ASP A 659 -3.37 -43.86 -2.92
CA ASP A 659 -4.09 -44.78 -2.04
C ASP A 659 -4.30 -44.22 -0.62
N ASP A 660 -4.87 -45.02 0.28
CA ASP A 660 -5.18 -44.66 1.67
C ASP A 660 -3.96 -44.15 2.48
N SER A 661 -2.72 -44.48 2.07
CA SER A 661 -1.47 -44.09 2.76
C SER A 661 -0.85 -42.79 2.23
N SER A 662 -1.53 -42.13 1.29
CA SER A 662 -1.02 -40.95 0.60
C SER A 662 -0.63 -39.82 1.56
N PRO A 663 0.57 -39.23 1.41
CA PRO A 663 0.93 -38.01 2.12
C PRO A 663 -0.06 -36.88 1.83
N THR A 664 -0.59 -36.29 2.88
CA THR A 664 -1.48 -35.14 2.80
C THR A 664 -1.19 -34.17 3.92
N ASP A 665 -1.32 -32.88 3.62
CA ASP A 665 -1.52 -31.90 4.65
C ASP A 665 -2.85 -32.14 5.36
N ARG A 666 -2.95 -31.75 6.64
CA ARG A 666 -4.08 -32.14 7.49
C ARG A 666 -4.52 -31.04 8.44
N LEU A 667 -5.84 -30.91 8.60
CA LEU A 667 -6.44 -30.23 9.75
C LEU A 667 -6.67 -31.27 10.86
N VAL A 668 -6.15 -31.01 12.05
CA VAL A 668 -6.44 -31.80 13.25
C VAL A 668 -7.18 -30.89 14.22
N ALA A 669 -8.38 -31.29 14.67
CA ALA A 669 -9.18 -30.49 15.59
C ALA A 669 -9.77 -31.35 16.73
N ASP A 670 -9.96 -30.78 17.91
CA ASP A 670 -10.63 -31.50 19.00
C ASP A 670 -12.12 -31.70 18.68
N SER A 671 -12.77 -30.65 18.17
CA SER A 671 -14.15 -30.69 17.67
C SER A 671 -14.31 -29.82 16.44
N VAL A 672 -15.31 -30.13 15.60
CA VAL A 672 -15.68 -29.35 14.42
C VAL A 672 -17.19 -29.08 14.47
N THR A 673 -17.57 -27.82 14.30
CA THR A 673 -18.98 -27.40 14.24
C THR A 673 -19.25 -26.54 13.02
N THR A 674 -20.49 -26.58 12.53
CA THR A 674 -20.95 -25.78 11.38
C THR A 674 -21.62 -24.51 11.86
N GLY A 675 -21.05 -23.36 11.48
CA GLY A 675 -21.56 -22.03 11.76
C GLY A 675 -22.67 -21.59 10.80
N ALA A 676 -23.21 -20.39 11.05
CA ALA A 676 -24.35 -19.84 10.32
C ALA A 676 -24.10 -19.65 8.80
N ASN A 677 -22.84 -19.51 8.39
CA ASN A 677 -22.47 -19.35 6.97
C ASN A 677 -22.18 -20.68 6.26
N GLY A 678 -22.33 -21.82 6.94
CA GLY A 678 -22.24 -23.16 6.36
C GLY A 678 -20.84 -23.74 6.28
N ALA A 679 -20.71 -24.76 5.43
CA ALA A 679 -19.53 -25.60 5.31
C ALA A 679 -18.27 -24.87 4.82
N THR A 680 -17.11 -25.33 5.27
CA THR A 680 -15.81 -24.92 4.79
C THR A 680 -15.55 -25.63 3.46
N ARG A 681 -15.13 -24.86 2.46
CA ARG A 681 -14.79 -25.38 1.14
C ARG A 681 -13.35 -25.88 1.12
N LEU A 682 -13.18 -27.18 0.92
CA LEU A 682 -11.89 -27.84 0.84
C LEU A 682 -11.35 -27.80 -0.58
N TYR A 683 -10.18 -27.19 -0.77
CA TYR A 683 -9.44 -27.15 -2.03
C TYR A 683 -8.21 -28.03 -1.92
N VAL A 684 -8.22 -29.13 -2.67
CA VAL A 684 -7.13 -30.11 -2.71
C VAL A 684 -6.20 -29.78 -3.87
N ILE A 685 -4.92 -29.60 -3.57
CA ILE A 685 -3.88 -29.35 -4.56
C ILE A 685 -3.10 -30.65 -4.77
N ASN A 686 -3.23 -31.26 -5.95
CA ASN A 686 -2.48 -32.47 -6.26
C ASN A 686 -0.97 -32.19 -6.33
N ALA A 687 -0.20 -32.79 -5.43
CA ALA A 687 1.25 -32.60 -5.32
C ALA A 687 2.03 -33.72 -6.03
N GLY A 688 1.65 -34.01 -7.29
CA GLY A 688 2.30 -35.04 -8.11
C GLY A 688 1.77 -36.46 -7.93
N GLY A 689 0.62 -36.63 -7.26
CA GLY A 689 -0.04 -37.92 -7.16
C GLY A 689 -0.57 -38.40 -8.52
N VAL A 690 -0.39 -39.70 -8.79
CA VAL A 690 -0.80 -40.33 -10.06
C VAL A 690 -2.20 -40.94 -10.00
N GLY A 691 -2.78 -41.00 -8.80
CA GLY A 691 -4.05 -41.63 -8.48
C GLY A 691 -3.95 -43.15 -8.29
N ALA A 692 -4.65 -43.68 -7.28
CA ALA A 692 -4.79 -45.11 -7.00
C ALA A 692 -6.12 -45.37 -6.27
N ASP A 693 -6.54 -46.62 -6.14
CA ASP A 693 -7.74 -47.00 -5.38
C ASP A 693 -7.56 -46.74 -3.88
N THR A 694 -8.53 -46.07 -3.26
CA THR A 694 -8.68 -45.95 -1.81
C THR A 694 -9.62 -47.05 -1.34
N SER A 695 -9.06 -48.23 -1.06
CA SER A 695 -9.85 -49.44 -0.78
C SER A 695 -10.22 -49.62 0.70
N SER A 696 -9.77 -48.70 1.57
CA SER A 696 -10.06 -48.67 3.00
C SER A 696 -10.87 -47.41 3.36
N ASN A 697 -10.32 -46.49 4.16
CA ASN A 697 -11.02 -45.29 4.63
C ASN A 697 -10.85 -44.07 3.71
N GLY A 698 -9.88 -44.07 2.79
CA GLY A 698 -9.46 -42.89 2.04
C GLY A 698 -8.25 -42.16 2.64
N ILE A 699 -7.87 -41.06 2.00
CA ILE A 699 -6.78 -40.17 2.42
C ILE A 699 -7.31 -39.21 3.49
N GLU A 700 -6.84 -39.31 4.73
CA GLU A 700 -7.35 -38.52 5.87
C GLU A 700 -6.92 -37.04 5.82
N VAL A 701 -7.85 -36.16 5.45
CA VAL A 701 -7.60 -34.71 5.30
C VAL A 701 -8.04 -33.90 6.52
N VAL A 702 -8.99 -34.41 7.30
CA VAL A 702 -9.39 -33.83 8.59
C VAL A 702 -9.53 -34.92 9.63
N GLN A 703 -8.79 -34.77 10.73
CA GLN A 703 -8.87 -35.63 11.90
C GLN A 703 -9.57 -34.87 13.03
N VAL A 704 -10.57 -35.50 13.64
CA VAL A 704 -11.36 -34.93 14.74
C VAL A 704 -11.31 -35.85 15.96
N ALA A 705 -10.99 -35.28 17.14
CA ALA A 705 -10.79 -36.09 18.34
C ALA A 705 -12.11 -36.51 19.02
N THR A 706 -13.13 -35.64 19.00
CA THR A 706 -14.39 -35.83 19.75
C THR A 706 -15.63 -35.84 18.85
N THR A 707 -16.09 -34.67 18.39
CA THR A 707 -17.32 -34.52 17.60
C THR A 707 -17.11 -33.65 16.38
N SER A 708 -17.69 -34.05 15.25
CA SER A 708 -17.61 -33.33 13.97
C SER A 708 -18.98 -33.31 13.32
N ASP A 709 -19.53 -32.12 13.07
CA ASP A 709 -20.78 -31.98 12.30
C ASP A 709 -20.57 -32.53 10.87
N ASN A 710 -21.42 -33.45 10.44
CA ASN A 710 -21.32 -34.14 9.14
C ASN A 710 -21.53 -33.23 7.91
N ASN A 711 -21.82 -31.95 8.12
CA ASN A 711 -21.97 -30.92 7.07
C ASN A 711 -20.90 -29.81 7.18
N ALA A 712 -19.86 -30.01 8.00
CA ALA A 712 -18.83 -28.99 8.22
C ALA A 712 -17.89 -28.76 7.03
N PHE A 713 -17.72 -29.74 6.14
CA PHE A 713 -16.85 -29.60 4.98
C PHE A 713 -17.54 -30.05 3.69
N VAL A 714 -17.20 -29.36 2.60
CA VAL A 714 -17.57 -29.72 1.23
C VAL A 714 -16.38 -29.49 0.32
N LEU A 715 -16.28 -30.21 -0.80
CA LEU A 715 -15.27 -29.90 -1.80
C LEU A 715 -15.53 -28.53 -2.43
N GLY A 716 -14.49 -27.72 -2.52
CA GLY A 716 -14.50 -26.43 -3.24
C GLY A 716 -14.42 -26.58 -4.76
N ALA A 717 -13.91 -27.71 -5.24
CA ALA A 717 -13.85 -28.10 -6.65
C ALA A 717 -13.72 -29.64 -6.80
N PRO A 718 -14.07 -30.23 -7.96
CA PRO A 718 -13.81 -31.64 -8.24
C PRO A 718 -12.32 -31.99 -8.10
N VAL A 719 -12.02 -33.20 -7.59
CA VAL A 719 -10.66 -33.67 -7.34
C VAL A 719 -10.42 -34.94 -8.17
N THR A 720 -9.44 -34.94 -9.06
CA THR A 720 -9.08 -36.14 -9.85
C THR A 720 -7.58 -36.31 -9.95
N ALA A 721 -7.13 -37.56 -10.04
CA ALA A 721 -5.77 -37.91 -10.44
C ALA A 721 -5.76 -39.21 -11.23
N GLY A 722 -5.13 -39.21 -12.40
CA GLY A 722 -5.11 -40.39 -13.26
C GLY A 722 -6.51 -40.79 -13.71
N ALA A 723 -6.80 -42.08 -13.58
CA ALA A 723 -8.11 -42.66 -13.89
C ALA A 723 -9.20 -42.30 -12.86
N TYR A 724 -8.85 -41.74 -11.71
CA TYR A 724 -9.72 -41.70 -10.54
C TYR A 724 -10.26 -40.31 -10.23
N GLU A 725 -11.47 -40.29 -9.70
CA GLU A 725 -12.11 -39.12 -9.09
C GLU A 725 -12.24 -39.34 -7.58
N TYR A 726 -11.90 -38.32 -6.80
CA TYR A 726 -11.99 -38.36 -5.34
C TYR A 726 -13.13 -37.46 -4.88
N ILE A 727 -13.97 -38.01 -4.01
CA ILE A 727 -15.00 -37.29 -3.27
C ILE A 727 -14.59 -37.15 -1.81
N LEU A 728 -15.23 -36.22 -1.11
CA LEU A 728 -15.06 -36.06 0.33
C LEU A 728 -16.08 -36.94 1.06
N SER A 729 -15.60 -37.81 1.94
CA SER A 729 -16.42 -38.72 2.75
C SER A 729 -16.23 -38.45 4.23
N TYR A 730 -17.31 -38.61 4.99
CA TYR A 730 -17.37 -38.52 6.44
C TYR A 730 -17.63 -39.93 7.01
N ASN A 731 -16.79 -40.40 7.93
CA ASN A 731 -16.90 -41.76 8.46
C ASN A 731 -17.51 -41.83 9.86
N ALA A 732 -17.71 -43.05 10.37
CA ALA A 732 -18.24 -43.30 11.72
C ALA A 732 -17.33 -42.77 12.86
N ASN A 733 -16.03 -42.61 12.60
CA ASN A 733 -15.09 -41.97 13.52
C ASN A 733 -15.14 -40.43 13.45
N GLN A 734 -16.06 -39.87 12.66
CA GLN A 734 -16.31 -38.44 12.49
C GLN A 734 -15.14 -37.67 11.84
N ASN A 735 -14.23 -38.39 11.18
CA ASN A 735 -13.12 -37.86 10.40
C ASN A 735 -13.50 -37.70 8.92
N TRP A 736 -12.73 -36.90 8.19
CA TRP A 736 -12.99 -36.62 6.77
C TRP A 736 -11.85 -37.11 5.88
N TYR A 737 -12.23 -37.81 4.81
CA TYR A 737 -11.31 -38.50 3.91
C TYR A 737 -11.61 -38.16 2.46
N LEU A 738 -10.56 -38.11 1.63
CA LEU A 738 -10.71 -38.20 0.18
C LEU A 738 -10.76 -39.66 -0.22
N THR A 739 -11.85 -40.08 -0.89
CA THR A 739 -12.05 -41.45 -1.35
C THR A 739 -12.50 -41.47 -2.80
N ASN A 740 -12.02 -42.45 -3.56
CA ASN A 740 -12.47 -42.76 -4.91
C ASN A 740 -13.28 -44.07 -5.00
N THR A 741 -13.69 -44.63 -3.87
CA THR A 741 -14.60 -45.78 -3.81
C THR A 741 -15.89 -45.33 -3.14
N ASP A 742 -17.04 -45.82 -3.63
CA ASP A 742 -18.33 -45.55 -3.00
C ASP A 742 -18.27 -45.86 -1.49
N PRO A 743 -18.49 -44.86 -0.59
CA PRO A 743 -18.38 -45.06 0.84
C PRO A 743 -19.45 -46.01 1.42
N THR A 744 -20.47 -46.42 0.67
CA THR A 744 -21.66 -47.05 1.24
C THR A 744 -21.86 -48.50 0.83
N GLY A 745 -20.97 -49.35 1.33
CA GLY A 745 -21.30 -50.76 1.57
C GLY A 745 -22.15 -50.98 2.82
N ASN A 746 -22.18 -50.05 3.79
CA ASN A 746 -22.95 -50.19 5.03
C ASN A 746 -23.40 -48.83 5.62
N ASP A 747 -24.67 -48.83 6.03
CA ASP A 747 -25.36 -48.02 7.04
C ASP A 747 -25.67 -46.51 6.87
N GLU A 748 -26.82 -46.17 7.42
CA GLU A 748 -27.61 -44.95 7.32
C GLU A 748 -26.84 -43.64 7.56
N SER A 749 -26.73 -42.78 6.53
CA SER A 749 -26.48 -41.34 6.71
C SER A 749 -27.53 -40.52 5.97
N THR A 750 -27.99 -39.46 6.61
CA THR A 750 -29.19 -38.66 6.32
C THR A 750 -29.03 -37.70 5.12
N HIS A 751 -28.51 -38.18 3.98
CA HIS A 751 -28.61 -37.43 2.73
C HIS A 751 -30.03 -37.56 2.18
N ASP A 752 -30.79 -36.46 2.24
CA ASP A 752 -32.18 -36.35 1.78
C ASP A 752 -32.32 -36.35 0.23
N ASP A 753 -31.25 -36.71 -0.49
CA ASP A 753 -31.30 -36.89 -1.93
C ASP A 753 -31.42 -38.38 -2.28
N LEU A 754 -32.67 -38.80 -2.49
CA LEU A 754 -33.03 -40.12 -2.99
C LEU A 754 -32.28 -40.48 -4.31
N SER A 755 -31.85 -39.48 -5.08
CA SER A 755 -31.08 -39.65 -6.34
C SER A 755 -29.67 -40.21 -6.08
N SER A 756 -28.95 -39.63 -5.12
CA SER A 756 -27.59 -40.04 -4.75
C SER A 756 -27.53 -41.48 -4.19
N ARG A 757 -28.52 -41.85 -3.36
CA ARG A 757 -28.62 -43.21 -2.79
C ARG A 757 -28.93 -44.26 -3.86
N LEU A 758 -29.74 -43.91 -4.86
CA LEU A 758 -30.05 -44.80 -5.98
C LEU A 758 -28.83 -44.97 -6.92
N ALA A 759 -28.01 -43.92 -7.10
CA ALA A 759 -26.80 -43.98 -7.92
C ALA A 759 -25.72 -44.89 -7.33
N GLY A 760 -25.48 -44.85 -6.01
CA GLY A 760 -24.54 -45.74 -5.31
C GLY A 760 -24.96 -47.22 -5.36
N MET A 761 -26.25 -47.51 -5.18
CA MET A 761 -26.79 -48.87 -5.29
C MET A 761 -26.79 -49.44 -6.72
N LEU A 762 -26.87 -48.59 -7.76
CA LEU A 762 -26.95 -49.01 -9.16
C LEU A 762 -25.58 -49.08 -9.87
N TYR A 763 -24.60 -48.25 -9.48
CA TYR A 763 -23.34 -48.07 -10.22
C TYR A 763 -22.06 -48.14 -9.35
N GLY A 764 -22.16 -48.70 -8.14
CA GLY A 764 -21.11 -48.70 -7.10
C GLY A 764 -19.68 -49.12 -7.49
N GLY A 765 -18.77 -48.99 -6.53
CA GLY A 765 -17.33 -49.28 -6.69
C GLY A 765 -16.49 -48.04 -6.99
N VAL A 766 -15.38 -48.21 -7.71
CA VAL A 766 -14.44 -47.11 -8.01
C VAL A 766 -15.11 -46.00 -8.83
N LEU A 767 -14.82 -44.75 -8.45
CA LEU A 767 -15.21 -43.49 -9.08
C LEU A 767 -14.17 -43.09 -10.13
N TYR A 768 -14.62 -42.96 -11.37
CA TYR A 768 -13.72 -42.71 -12.49
C TYR A 768 -13.79 -41.26 -12.96
N ASN A 769 -12.62 -40.72 -13.27
CA ASN A 769 -12.44 -39.38 -13.82
C ASN A 769 -13.33 -39.16 -15.08
N PRO A 770 -14.21 -38.15 -15.10
CA PRO A 770 -15.12 -37.90 -16.23
C PRO A 770 -14.38 -37.52 -17.52
N ASN A 771 -13.11 -37.14 -17.46
CA ASN A 771 -12.30 -36.90 -18.66
C ASN A 771 -12.09 -38.16 -19.52
N ILE A 772 -12.20 -39.36 -18.93
CA ILE A 772 -12.12 -40.64 -19.66
C ILE A 772 -13.21 -40.70 -20.73
N GLY A 773 -14.46 -40.44 -20.37
CA GLY A 773 -15.58 -40.49 -21.31
C GLY A 773 -15.48 -39.44 -22.42
N SER A 774 -15.06 -38.22 -22.09
CA SER A 774 -14.79 -37.18 -23.10
C SER A 774 -13.68 -37.57 -24.07
N TYR A 775 -12.61 -38.19 -23.58
CA TYR A 775 -11.50 -38.64 -24.42
C TYR A 775 -11.89 -39.81 -25.34
N LEU A 776 -12.57 -40.83 -24.80
CA LEU A 776 -13.09 -41.95 -25.59
C LEU A 776 -14.16 -41.49 -26.60
N GLY A 777 -15.00 -40.52 -26.22
CA GLY A 777 -15.94 -39.87 -27.12
C GLY A 777 -15.25 -39.13 -28.26
N ASN A 778 -14.15 -38.40 -28.00
CA ASN A 778 -13.34 -37.78 -29.04
C ASN A 778 -12.76 -38.84 -30.00
N GLN A 779 -12.23 -39.96 -29.48
CA GLN A 779 -11.72 -41.05 -30.32
C GLN A 779 -12.82 -41.65 -31.20
N TYR A 780 -14.01 -41.92 -30.64
CA TYR A 780 -15.16 -42.42 -31.40
C TYR A 780 -15.60 -41.42 -32.48
N ALA A 781 -15.71 -40.14 -32.12
CA ALA A 781 -16.07 -39.07 -33.05
C ALA A 781 -15.09 -39.01 -34.21
N ALA A 782 -13.78 -38.98 -33.94
CA ALA A 782 -12.75 -38.96 -34.97
C ALA A 782 -12.74 -40.23 -35.84
N ALA A 783 -12.90 -41.42 -35.24
CA ALA A 783 -12.89 -42.67 -35.99
C ALA A 783 -14.09 -42.82 -36.93
N SER A 784 -15.27 -42.30 -36.55
CA SER A 784 -16.51 -42.45 -37.32
C SER A 784 -16.88 -41.23 -38.18
N MET A 785 -16.20 -40.09 -38.00
CA MET A 785 -16.60 -38.77 -38.52
C MET A 785 -16.92 -38.76 -40.01
N PHE A 786 -16.08 -39.40 -40.82
CA PHE A 786 -16.10 -39.28 -42.28
C PHE A 786 -16.56 -40.56 -42.99
N HIS A 787 -17.03 -41.57 -42.24
CA HIS A 787 -17.60 -42.78 -42.81
C HIS A 787 -18.83 -42.43 -43.66
N HIS A 788 -18.93 -43.08 -44.82
CA HIS A 788 -20.06 -42.94 -45.72
C HIS A 788 -20.27 -44.22 -46.53
N ASN A 789 -21.45 -44.35 -47.13
CA ASN A 789 -21.76 -45.37 -48.13
C ASN A 789 -21.94 -44.70 -49.50
N VAL A 790 -22.00 -45.50 -50.56
CA VAL A 790 -22.14 -45.00 -51.93
C VAL A 790 -23.38 -44.10 -52.10
N SER A 791 -24.45 -44.41 -51.37
CA SER A 791 -25.72 -43.69 -51.45
C SER A 791 -25.74 -42.38 -50.68
N ASP A 792 -24.75 -42.14 -49.83
CA ASP A 792 -24.56 -40.86 -49.18
C ASP A 792 -23.86 -39.84 -50.08
N ARG A 793 -23.16 -40.33 -51.12
CA ARG A 793 -22.34 -39.53 -52.05
C ARG A 793 -23.07 -39.17 -53.34
N LYS A 794 -24.06 -39.97 -53.74
CA LYS A 794 -24.75 -39.78 -55.03
C LYS A 794 -26.18 -40.28 -55.05
N ASN A 795 -26.93 -39.74 -56.00
CA ASN A 795 -28.34 -40.06 -56.24
C ASN A 795 -28.58 -41.55 -56.55
N SER A 796 -27.68 -42.20 -57.29
CA SER A 796 -27.78 -43.62 -57.64
C SER A 796 -26.39 -44.24 -57.84
N PRO A 797 -26.16 -45.50 -57.39
CA PRO A 797 -25.00 -46.29 -57.78
C PRO A 797 -24.74 -46.35 -59.30
N ARG A 798 -25.78 -46.19 -60.15
CA ARG A 798 -25.76 -46.42 -61.61
C ARG A 798 -26.31 -45.24 -62.46
N SER A 799 -26.55 -44.03 -61.92
CA SER A 799 -27.01 -42.84 -62.70
C SER A 799 -25.94 -42.30 -63.69
N PRO A 800 -26.29 -41.46 -64.68
CA PRO A 800 -25.28 -40.64 -65.39
C PRO A 800 -24.46 -39.82 -64.39
N ASP A 801 -23.16 -39.72 -64.67
CA ASP A 801 -22.13 -39.42 -63.69
C ASP A 801 -22.12 -37.93 -63.29
N GLN A 802 -21.85 -37.63 -62.02
CA GLN A 802 -21.86 -36.27 -61.46
C GLN A 802 -20.44 -35.71 -61.43
N THR A 803 -20.18 -34.56 -62.06
CA THR A 803 -18.83 -34.00 -62.03
C THR A 803 -18.44 -33.45 -60.66
N LEU A 804 -19.40 -32.97 -59.87
CA LEU A 804 -19.18 -32.43 -58.52
C LEU A 804 -20.31 -32.84 -57.58
N TRP A 805 -19.99 -33.23 -56.35
CA TRP A 805 -20.96 -33.47 -55.30
C TRP A 805 -20.56 -32.80 -53.99
N ALA A 806 -21.56 -32.44 -53.19
CA ALA A 806 -21.39 -31.96 -51.84
C ALA A 806 -22.42 -32.59 -50.91
N ARG A 807 -22.01 -32.93 -49.69
CA ARG A 807 -22.92 -33.39 -48.63
C ARG A 807 -22.60 -32.74 -47.29
N THR A 808 -23.63 -32.60 -46.48
CA THR A 808 -23.52 -32.28 -45.06
C THR A 808 -24.35 -33.25 -44.26
N SER A 809 -23.85 -33.66 -43.09
CA SER A 809 -24.65 -34.43 -42.14
C SER A 809 -24.44 -33.92 -40.73
N TYR A 810 -25.50 -34.04 -39.94
CA TYR A 810 -25.48 -33.80 -38.51
C TYR A 810 -25.93 -35.08 -37.81
N ASN A 811 -25.09 -35.59 -36.91
CA ASN A 811 -25.40 -36.75 -36.10
C ASN A 811 -25.26 -36.45 -34.62
N THR A 812 -26.15 -37.06 -33.83
CA THR A 812 -26.10 -37.07 -32.37
C THR A 812 -25.99 -38.51 -31.91
N VAL A 813 -25.06 -38.79 -31.01
CA VAL A 813 -24.81 -40.11 -30.44
C VAL A 813 -24.88 -40.00 -28.93
N LYS A 814 -25.64 -40.89 -28.29
CA LYS A 814 -25.67 -41.07 -26.85
C LYS A 814 -25.28 -42.50 -26.53
N SER A 815 -24.39 -42.70 -25.55
CA SER A 815 -23.94 -44.04 -25.14
C SER A 815 -23.51 -44.05 -23.69
N ASP A 816 -23.61 -45.21 -23.08
CA ASP A 816 -23.05 -45.48 -21.76
C ASP A 816 -21.61 -45.98 -21.90
N LEU A 817 -20.77 -45.65 -20.92
CA LEU A 817 -19.36 -46.06 -20.81
C LEU A 817 -19.09 -46.65 -19.42
N LEU A 818 -18.04 -47.46 -19.32
CA LEU A 818 -17.55 -48.03 -18.06
C LEU A 818 -18.64 -48.79 -17.27
N GLY A 819 -19.45 -49.61 -17.96
CA GLY A 819 -20.56 -50.35 -17.35
C GLY A 819 -21.72 -49.48 -16.87
N GLY A 820 -21.97 -48.34 -17.53
CA GLY A 820 -23.07 -47.43 -17.18
C GLY A 820 -22.70 -46.28 -16.23
N LYS A 821 -21.45 -46.24 -15.75
CA LYS A 821 -20.95 -45.23 -14.80
C LYS A 821 -20.84 -43.83 -15.40
N GLN A 822 -20.55 -43.72 -16.68
CA GLN A 822 -20.48 -42.45 -17.39
C GLN A 822 -21.41 -42.47 -18.60
N GLU A 823 -22.02 -41.32 -18.87
CA GLU A 823 -22.86 -41.10 -20.03
C GLU A 823 -22.20 -40.08 -20.95
N VAL A 824 -22.03 -40.44 -22.23
CA VAL A 824 -21.43 -39.58 -23.25
C VAL A 824 -22.45 -39.18 -24.30
N ASP A 825 -22.51 -37.89 -24.59
CA ASP A 825 -23.31 -37.26 -25.64
C ASP A 825 -22.37 -36.61 -26.67
N ILE A 826 -22.40 -37.10 -27.92
CA ILE A 826 -21.53 -36.67 -29.01
C ILE A 826 -22.39 -36.05 -30.10
N LYS A 827 -22.04 -34.84 -30.54
CA LYS A 827 -22.73 -34.11 -31.60
C LYS A 827 -21.76 -33.77 -32.71
N THR A 828 -21.90 -34.39 -33.87
CA THR A 828 -20.96 -34.23 -35.00
C THR A 828 -21.66 -33.64 -36.21
N GLY A 829 -21.10 -32.55 -36.75
CA GLY A 829 -21.48 -31.97 -38.04
C GLY A 829 -20.34 -32.09 -39.03
N ILE A 830 -20.63 -32.46 -40.27
CA ILE A 830 -19.63 -32.54 -41.35
C ILE A 830 -20.05 -31.79 -42.60
N LEU A 831 -19.06 -31.38 -43.39
CA LEU A 831 -19.18 -30.93 -44.76
C LEU A 831 -18.15 -31.67 -45.61
N GLN A 832 -18.59 -32.35 -46.66
CA GLN A 832 -17.73 -33.04 -47.61
C GLN A 832 -18.06 -32.61 -49.04
N ILE A 833 -17.02 -32.47 -49.85
CA ILE A 833 -17.10 -32.11 -51.26
C ILE A 833 -16.19 -33.07 -52.03
N GLY A 834 -16.64 -33.55 -53.18
CA GLY A 834 -15.84 -34.39 -54.05
C GLY A 834 -16.16 -34.19 -55.52
N ALA A 835 -15.23 -34.64 -56.36
CA ALA A 835 -15.31 -34.51 -57.81
C ALA A 835 -14.88 -35.82 -58.48
N ASP A 836 -15.62 -36.20 -59.51
CA ASP A 836 -15.28 -37.32 -60.37
C ASP A 836 -14.16 -36.89 -61.32
N LEU A 837 -13.03 -37.60 -61.32
CA LEU A 837 -11.83 -37.26 -62.12
C LEU A 837 -11.60 -38.21 -63.30
N LEU A 838 -12.08 -39.45 -63.17
CA LEU A 838 -11.95 -40.48 -64.19
C LEU A 838 -13.31 -41.14 -64.39
N GLN A 839 -13.73 -41.18 -65.65
CA GLN A 839 -14.93 -41.87 -66.09
C GLN A 839 -14.54 -42.68 -67.33
N HIS A 840 -14.43 -44.01 -67.18
CA HIS A 840 -14.05 -44.89 -68.28
C HIS A 840 -14.88 -46.18 -68.23
N ASP A 841 -15.70 -46.38 -69.27
CA ASP A 841 -16.64 -47.49 -69.41
C ASP A 841 -17.57 -47.65 -68.18
N ARG A 842 -17.23 -48.60 -67.29
CA ARG A 842 -18.03 -49.01 -66.13
C ARG A 842 -17.46 -48.52 -64.80
N LEU A 843 -16.35 -47.78 -64.82
CA LEU A 843 -15.63 -47.30 -63.65
C LEU A 843 -15.67 -45.77 -63.56
N VAL A 844 -16.05 -45.28 -62.40
CA VAL A 844 -15.93 -43.88 -61.98
C VAL A 844 -14.93 -43.82 -60.83
N ALA A 845 -13.98 -42.90 -60.88
CA ALA A 845 -13.07 -42.64 -59.76
C ALA A 845 -12.90 -41.14 -59.53
N GLY A 846 -12.78 -40.75 -58.27
CA GLY A 846 -12.74 -39.35 -57.88
C GLY A 846 -11.98 -39.10 -56.58
N VAL A 847 -11.84 -37.82 -56.26
CA VAL A 847 -11.23 -37.33 -55.02
C VAL A 847 -12.27 -36.59 -54.20
N TYR A 848 -12.10 -36.60 -52.90
CA TYR A 848 -12.99 -35.87 -51.99
C TYR A 848 -12.25 -35.44 -50.74
N GLY A 849 -12.75 -34.38 -50.13
CA GLY A 849 -12.24 -33.88 -48.87
C GLY A 849 -13.35 -33.25 -48.06
N GLY A 850 -13.06 -32.99 -46.80
CA GLY A 850 -14.08 -32.46 -45.91
C GLY A 850 -13.56 -31.98 -44.58
N TYR A 851 -14.42 -31.24 -43.91
CA TYR A 851 -14.25 -30.75 -42.56
C TYR A 851 -15.36 -31.32 -41.68
N GLY A 852 -15.01 -31.68 -40.45
CA GLY A 852 -15.96 -32.10 -39.45
C GLY A 852 -15.67 -31.46 -38.11
N HIS A 853 -16.74 -31.15 -37.38
CA HIS A 853 -16.67 -30.66 -36.01
C HIS A 853 -17.51 -31.57 -35.12
N SER A 854 -16.95 -32.02 -34.02
CA SER A 854 -17.67 -32.77 -32.99
C SER A 854 -17.51 -32.10 -31.63
N LYS A 855 -18.62 -32.03 -30.89
CA LYS A 855 -18.65 -31.69 -29.47
C LYS A 855 -19.04 -32.93 -28.67
N VAL A 856 -18.28 -33.22 -27.63
CA VAL A 856 -18.48 -34.32 -26.71
C VAL A 856 -18.79 -33.73 -25.34
N ASP A 857 -19.90 -34.12 -24.76
CA ASP A 857 -20.29 -33.79 -23.40
C ASP A 857 -20.37 -35.12 -22.62
N ASN A 858 -19.69 -35.24 -21.49
CA ASN A 858 -19.66 -36.46 -20.67
C ASN A 858 -20.06 -36.13 -19.23
N THR A 859 -20.86 -37.00 -18.62
CA THR A 859 -21.30 -36.85 -17.22
C THR A 859 -21.05 -38.15 -16.46
N SER A 860 -20.43 -38.05 -15.28
CA SER A 860 -20.36 -39.13 -14.30
C SER A 860 -21.73 -39.30 -13.66
N ARG A 861 -22.33 -40.49 -13.79
CA ARG A 861 -23.57 -40.83 -13.09
C ARG A 861 -23.35 -41.14 -11.61
N GLN A 862 -22.10 -41.38 -11.20
CA GLN A 862 -21.73 -41.66 -9.81
C GLN A 862 -21.62 -40.37 -8.98
N THR A 863 -21.09 -39.30 -9.56
CA THR A 863 -20.77 -38.04 -8.84
C THR A 863 -21.47 -36.81 -9.41
N GLY A 864 -22.09 -36.91 -10.59
CA GLY A 864 -22.68 -35.78 -11.31
C GLY A 864 -21.67 -34.84 -11.97
N THR A 865 -20.37 -35.11 -11.85
CA THR A 865 -19.33 -34.28 -12.45
C THR A 865 -19.30 -34.43 -13.97
N THR A 866 -18.93 -33.35 -14.66
CA THR A 866 -18.98 -33.29 -16.12
C THR A 866 -17.59 -33.02 -16.71
N ALA A 867 -17.36 -33.53 -17.91
CA ALA A 867 -16.23 -33.16 -18.73
C ALA A 867 -16.69 -32.93 -20.18
N ASN A 868 -15.90 -32.20 -20.95
CA ASN A 868 -16.20 -31.85 -22.33
C ASN A 868 -15.00 -32.17 -23.23
N GLY A 869 -15.29 -32.58 -24.45
CA GLY A 869 -14.33 -32.80 -25.52
C GLY A 869 -14.75 -32.08 -26.80
N THR A 870 -13.79 -31.77 -27.66
CA THR A 870 -14.09 -31.33 -29.03
C THR A 870 -13.11 -31.94 -30.01
N VAL A 871 -13.59 -32.27 -31.20
CA VAL A 871 -12.78 -32.77 -32.33
C VAL A 871 -13.01 -31.90 -33.54
N ASN A 872 -11.94 -31.38 -34.15
CA ASN A 872 -11.99 -30.74 -35.46
C ASN A 872 -11.21 -31.61 -36.44
N GLY A 873 -11.90 -32.25 -37.37
CA GLY A 873 -11.32 -33.15 -38.36
C GLY A 873 -11.22 -32.52 -39.74
N TYR A 874 -10.15 -32.84 -40.46
CA TYR A 874 -9.97 -32.57 -41.87
C TYR A 874 -9.54 -33.86 -42.55
N HIS A 875 -10.11 -34.20 -43.70
CA HIS A 875 -9.68 -35.40 -44.43
C HIS A 875 -9.54 -35.14 -45.93
N LEU A 876 -8.69 -35.96 -46.55
CA LEU A 876 -8.54 -36.08 -48.00
C LEU A 876 -8.65 -37.57 -48.36
N GLY A 877 -9.40 -37.88 -49.40
CA GLY A 877 -9.66 -39.25 -49.81
C GLY A 877 -9.88 -39.42 -51.30
N VAL A 878 -9.94 -40.69 -51.69
CA VAL A 878 -10.23 -41.17 -53.03
C VAL A 878 -11.40 -42.15 -52.97
N TYR A 879 -12.20 -42.20 -54.03
CA TYR A 879 -13.25 -43.20 -54.17
C TYR A 879 -13.30 -43.76 -55.60
N GLY A 880 -13.91 -44.92 -55.74
CA GLY A 880 -14.17 -45.58 -57.01
C GLY A 880 -15.48 -46.37 -56.98
N ASN A 881 -16.25 -46.30 -58.05
CA ASN A 881 -17.52 -46.99 -58.22
C ASN A 881 -17.52 -47.76 -59.55
N TRP A 882 -17.72 -49.07 -59.48
CA TRP A 882 -17.75 -49.97 -60.63
C TRP A 882 -19.13 -50.62 -60.81
N THR A 883 -19.65 -50.60 -62.04
CA THR A 883 -21.02 -51.05 -62.36
C THR A 883 -21.07 -51.90 -63.65
N PRO A 884 -21.00 -53.24 -63.57
CA PRO A 884 -21.02 -54.09 -64.75
C PRO A 884 -22.40 -54.10 -65.44
N GLY A 885 -22.41 -54.13 -66.79
CA GLY A 885 -23.63 -54.27 -67.61
C GLY A 885 -24.48 -53.00 -67.74
N ARG A 886 -23.88 -51.82 -67.86
CA ARG A 886 -24.59 -50.54 -68.00
C ARG A 886 -25.29 -50.45 -69.37
N ASN A 887 -26.62 -50.55 -69.39
CA ASN A 887 -27.45 -49.95 -70.44
C ASN A 887 -28.01 -48.64 -69.88
N GLU A 888 -28.11 -47.59 -70.69
CA GLU A 888 -28.63 -46.27 -70.26
C GLU A 888 -30.05 -46.34 -69.66
N GLN A 889 -30.80 -47.42 -69.91
CA GLN A 889 -32.15 -47.66 -69.41
C GLN A 889 -32.23 -48.41 -68.05
N ASP A 890 -31.13 -48.99 -67.55
CA ASP A 890 -31.12 -49.87 -66.36
C ASP A 890 -30.77 -49.15 -65.03
N HIS A 891 -31.28 -47.93 -64.91
CA HIS A 891 -31.13 -47.09 -63.73
C HIS A 891 -31.44 -47.87 -62.42
N ASN A 892 -30.43 -48.05 -61.56
CA ASN A 892 -30.46 -48.77 -60.26
C ASN A 892 -30.58 -50.31 -60.27
N LYS A 893 -30.63 -50.99 -61.42
CA LYS A 893 -30.75 -52.45 -61.50
C LYS A 893 -29.39 -53.13 -61.68
N GLY A 894 -29.14 -54.22 -60.96
CA GLY A 894 -27.92 -55.02 -61.06
C GLY A 894 -26.80 -54.70 -60.05
N LEU A 895 -25.65 -55.38 -60.22
CA LEU A 895 -24.50 -55.35 -59.31
C LEU A 895 -23.80 -53.98 -59.32
N TYR A 896 -23.36 -53.51 -58.15
CA TYR A 896 -22.40 -52.43 -58.02
C TYR A 896 -21.33 -52.78 -56.98
N VAL A 897 -20.15 -52.21 -57.17
CA VAL A 897 -19.05 -52.23 -56.19
C VAL A 897 -18.59 -50.79 -56.00
N ASP A 898 -18.55 -50.32 -54.75
CA ASP A 898 -17.99 -49.03 -54.36
C ASP A 898 -16.79 -49.25 -53.43
N GLY A 899 -15.81 -48.36 -53.51
CA GLY A 899 -14.69 -48.34 -52.59
C GLY A 899 -14.25 -46.92 -52.32
N TRP A 900 -13.82 -46.66 -51.09
CA TRP A 900 -13.25 -45.38 -50.71
C TRP A 900 -12.13 -45.56 -49.70
N ALA A 901 -11.17 -44.64 -49.72
CA ALA A 901 -10.13 -44.53 -48.70
C ALA A 901 -9.88 -43.07 -48.37
N TYR A 902 -9.55 -42.76 -47.12
CA TYR A 902 -9.14 -41.41 -46.71
C TYR A 902 -8.03 -41.43 -45.66
N TYR A 903 -7.30 -40.31 -45.62
CA TYR A 903 -6.43 -39.94 -44.51
C TYR A 903 -6.97 -38.66 -43.87
N ALA A 904 -6.95 -38.58 -42.54
CA ALA A 904 -7.51 -37.49 -41.77
C ALA A 904 -6.59 -37.01 -40.66
N TRP A 905 -6.66 -35.71 -40.40
CA TRP A 905 -6.00 -35.02 -39.28
C TRP A 905 -7.05 -34.43 -38.36
N TYR A 906 -6.83 -34.55 -37.05
CA TYR A 906 -7.76 -34.10 -36.03
C TYR A 906 -7.07 -33.25 -34.98
N ASN A 907 -7.65 -32.09 -34.72
CA ASN A 907 -7.28 -31.22 -33.60
C ASN A 907 -8.29 -31.43 -32.48
N ASN A 908 -7.85 -32.06 -31.39
CA ASN A 908 -8.70 -32.45 -30.29
C ASN A 908 -8.47 -31.56 -29.06
N LYS A 909 -9.52 -31.39 -28.26
CA LYS A 909 -9.47 -30.69 -26.98
C LYS A 909 -10.19 -31.53 -25.93
N LEU A 910 -9.68 -31.43 -24.71
CA LEU A 910 -10.26 -31.99 -23.49
C LEU A 910 -10.33 -30.88 -22.43
N ALA A 911 -11.49 -30.72 -21.81
CA ALA A 911 -11.72 -29.75 -20.74
C ALA A 911 -12.65 -30.37 -19.68
N GLY A 912 -12.20 -30.52 -18.44
CA GLY A 912 -13.04 -30.93 -17.32
C GLY A 912 -13.64 -29.74 -16.57
N ASN A 913 -14.49 -29.99 -15.56
CA ASN A 913 -15.15 -28.92 -14.79
C ASN A 913 -14.26 -28.30 -13.67
N ALA A 914 -14.31 -26.97 -13.56
CA ALA A 914 -13.83 -26.05 -12.51
C ALA A 914 -12.34 -26.01 -12.07
N GLN A 915 -11.52 -27.05 -12.28
CA GLN A 915 -10.06 -26.97 -12.05
C GLN A 915 -9.21 -27.20 -13.31
N TYR A 916 -9.77 -27.68 -14.42
CA TYR A 916 -8.97 -28.07 -15.58
C TYR A 916 -8.74 -26.92 -16.56
N SER A 917 -7.48 -26.61 -16.84
CA SER A 917 -7.14 -25.91 -18.07
C SER A 917 -7.41 -26.80 -19.28
N GLN A 918 -7.87 -26.21 -20.38
CA GLN A 918 -8.04 -26.93 -21.64
C GLN A 918 -6.73 -27.60 -22.07
N THR A 919 -6.77 -28.92 -22.28
CA THR A 919 -5.64 -29.69 -22.84
C THR A 919 -5.90 -29.97 -24.31
N LYS A 920 -4.92 -29.70 -25.16
CA LYS A 920 -5.00 -29.90 -26.61
C LYS A 920 -4.10 -31.06 -27.02
N TYR A 921 -4.56 -31.87 -27.95
CA TYR A 921 -3.77 -32.96 -28.52
C TYR A 921 -4.17 -33.23 -29.97
N ASN A 922 -3.24 -33.74 -30.75
CA ASN A 922 -3.48 -34.06 -32.16
C ASN A 922 -3.71 -35.56 -32.32
N SER A 923 -4.50 -35.93 -33.31
CA SER A 923 -4.61 -37.31 -33.77
C SER A 923 -4.67 -37.38 -35.29
N THR A 924 -4.29 -38.52 -35.82
CA THR A 924 -4.41 -38.86 -37.23
C THR A 924 -5.16 -40.16 -37.38
N GLY A 925 -5.79 -40.35 -38.53
CA GLY A 925 -6.44 -41.61 -38.83
C GLY A 925 -6.55 -41.85 -40.32
N TYR A 926 -6.70 -43.11 -40.68
CA TYR A 926 -7.04 -43.51 -42.04
C TYR A 926 -8.13 -44.56 -42.00
N ALA A 927 -8.95 -44.57 -43.04
CA ALA A 927 -9.96 -45.60 -43.21
C ALA A 927 -10.05 -46.02 -44.66
N ILE A 928 -10.41 -47.29 -44.88
CA ILE A 928 -10.63 -47.89 -46.18
C ILE A 928 -11.92 -48.70 -46.12
N SER A 929 -12.73 -48.62 -47.17
CA SER A 929 -14.00 -49.33 -47.27
C SER A 929 -14.20 -49.92 -48.64
N SER A 930 -14.92 -51.05 -48.67
CA SER A 930 -15.52 -51.61 -49.87
C SER A 930 -16.98 -51.96 -49.60
N GLU A 931 -17.85 -51.59 -50.53
CA GLU A 931 -19.28 -51.87 -50.51
C GLU A 931 -19.67 -52.62 -51.79
N VAL A 932 -20.52 -53.63 -51.65
CA VAL A 932 -21.11 -54.38 -52.76
C VAL A 932 -22.62 -54.43 -52.58
N GLY A 933 -23.38 -54.26 -53.66
CA GLY A 933 -24.82 -54.41 -53.62
C GLY A 933 -25.42 -54.76 -54.97
N TYR A 934 -26.68 -55.17 -54.97
CA TYR A 934 -27.36 -55.61 -56.18
C TYR A 934 -28.80 -55.09 -56.21
N GLY A 935 -29.17 -54.33 -57.25
CA GLY A 935 -30.55 -53.88 -57.43
C GLY A 935 -31.44 -54.92 -58.11
N LEU A 936 -32.41 -55.45 -57.36
CA LEU A 936 -33.44 -56.37 -57.84
C LEU A 936 -34.74 -55.59 -58.05
N GLU A 937 -35.24 -55.53 -59.28
CA GLU A 937 -36.60 -55.07 -59.51
C GLU A 937 -37.57 -56.14 -59.02
N LEU A 938 -38.41 -55.79 -58.05
CA LEU A 938 -39.40 -56.71 -57.51
C LEU A 938 -40.67 -56.71 -58.35
N TRP A 939 -41.19 -55.52 -58.69
CA TRP A 939 -42.33 -55.34 -59.58
C TRP A 939 -42.37 -53.93 -60.16
N GLN A 940 -43.14 -53.76 -61.24
CA GLN A 940 -43.42 -52.46 -61.86
C GLN A 940 -44.94 -52.20 -61.86
N GLN A 941 -45.35 -50.99 -61.48
CA GLN A 941 -46.73 -50.54 -61.49
C GLN A 941 -46.83 -49.21 -62.24
N GLY A 942 -47.37 -49.25 -63.46
CA GLY A 942 -47.40 -48.10 -64.36
C GLY A 942 -45.99 -47.57 -64.65
N THR A 943 -45.78 -46.30 -64.35
CA THR A 943 -44.50 -45.60 -64.53
C THR A 943 -43.59 -45.69 -63.31
N THR A 944 -43.82 -46.63 -62.38
CA THR A 944 -43.04 -46.77 -61.14
C THR A 944 -42.52 -48.21 -60.95
N SER A 945 -41.20 -48.37 -60.81
CA SER A 945 -40.53 -49.64 -60.49
C SER A 945 -40.16 -49.71 -59.01
N TRP A 946 -40.45 -50.83 -58.36
CA TRP A 946 -40.05 -51.10 -56.97
C TRP A 946 -38.77 -51.95 -56.96
N ILE A 947 -37.72 -51.43 -56.33
CA ILE A 947 -36.39 -52.03 -56.37
C ILE A 947 -35.89 -52.31 -54.94
N LEU A 948 -35.53 -53.56 -54.70
CA LEU A 948 -34.85 -54.01 -53.50
C LEU A 948 -33.34 -54.05 -53.75
N GLN A 949 -32.57 -53.41 -52.89
CA GLN A 949 -31.11 -53.32 -52.96
C GLN A 949 -30.49 -53.93 -51.70
N PRO A 950 -30.31 -55.26 -51.63
CA PRO A 950 -29.38 -55.85 -50.67
C PRO A 950 -27.97 -55.29 -50.89
N HIS A 951 -27.29 -54.97 -49.80
CA HIS A 951 -25.92 -54.46 -49.81
C HIS A 951 -25.13 -54.90 -48.57
N ALA A 952 -23.82 -54.99 -48.75
CA ALA A 952 -22.85 -55.31 -47.72
C ALA A 952 -21.66 -54.36 -47.85
N GLN A 953 -21.24 -53.75 -46.74
CA GLN A 953 -20.08 -52.89 -46.66
C GLN A 953 -19.14 -53.39 -45.57
N VAL A 954 -17.84 -53.38 -45.86
CA VAL A 954 -16.77 -53.60 -44.88
C VAL A 954 -15.81 -52.42 -44.92
N SER A 955 -15.50 -51.86 -43.75
CA SER A 955 -14.53 -50.78 -43.62
C SER A 955 -13.55 -51.03 -42.48
N TYR A 956 -12.27 -50.80 -42.73
CA TYR A 956 -11.22 -50.78 -41.70
C TYR A 956 -10.87 -49.35 -41.36
N THR A 957 -10.77 -49.07 -40.06
CA THR A 957 -10.36 -47.76 -39.53
C THR A 957 -9.19 -47.92 -38.59
N HIS A 958 -8.21 -47.03 -38.69
CA HIS A 958 -7.14 -46.87 -37.72
C HIS A 958 -7.05 -45.41 -37.30
N ILE A 959 -6.93 -45.17 -35.99
CA ILE A 959 -6.71 -43.87 -35.40
C ILE A 959 -5.55 -43.93 -34.39
N SER A 960 -4.71 -42.91 -34.39
CA SER A 960 -3.60 -42.74 -33.45
C SER A 960 -3.56 -41.31 -32.97
N ALA A 961 -3.47 -41.11 -31.65
CA ALA A 961 -3.26 -39.79 -31.04
C ALA A 961 -1.90 -39.70 -30.35
N ASP A 962 -1.39 -38.48 -30.24
CA ASP A 962 -0.17 -38.21 -29.46
C ASP A 962 -0.42 -38.55 -27.98
N SER A 963 0.63 -39.02 -27.29
CA SER A 963 0.60 -39.08 -25.83
C SER A 963 0.84 -37.68 -25.26
N PHE A 964 0.13 -37.31 -24.20
CA PHE A 964 0.24 -36.00 -23.59
C PHE A 964 -0.01 -36.09 -22.08
N THR A 965 0.42 -35.06 -21.35
CA THR A 965 0.13 -34.90 -19.92
C THR A 965 -0.72 -33.64 -19.76
N ASP A 966 -1.80 -33.74 -18.98
CA ASP A 966 -2.61 -32.57 -18.66
C ASP A 966 -1.95 -31.66 -17.60
N SER A 967 -2.56 -30.51 -17.33
CA SER A 967 -2.05 -29.53 -16.35
C SER A 967 -2.03 -30.00 -14.90
N HIS A 968 -2.59 -31.16 -14.61
CA HIS A 968 -2.69 -31.74 -13.27
C HIS A 968 -1.85 -33.02 -13.13
N GLY A 969 -0.99 -33.29 -14.12
CA GLY A 969 -0.01 -34.37 -14.09
C GLY A 969 -0.53 -35.73 -14.60
N THR A 970 -1.74 -35.81 -15.14
CA THR A 970 -2.26 -37.07 -15.68
C THR A 970 -1.74 -37.30 -17.09
N ARG A 971 -1.00 -38.39 -17.29
CA ARG A 971 -0.44 -38.81 -18.58
C ARG A 971 -1.42 -39.73 -19.32
N TYR A 972 -1.85 -39.29 -20.50
CA TYR A 972 -2.66 -40.04 -21.45
C TYR A 972 -1.74 -40.72 -22.46
N SER A 973 -1.79 -42.05 -22.53
CA SER A 973 -0.92 -42.86 -23.38
C SER A 973 -1.63 -44.11 -23.93
N ASN A 974 -0.98 -44.84 -24.82
CA ASN A 974 -1.57 -45.99 -25.55
C ASN A 974 -2.84 -45.59 -26.34
N ASN A 975 -2.78 -44.43 -27.00
CA ASN A 975 -3.90 -43.77 -27.64
C ASN A 975 -4.11 -44.23 -29.10
N ARG A 976 -4.16 -45.55 -29.34
CA ARG A 976 -4.32 -46.14 -30.68
C ARG A 976 -5.57 -47.01 -30.70
N GLY A 977 -6.31 -46.92 -31.79
CA GLY A 977 -7.46 -47.79 -32.03
C GLY A 977 -7.50 -48.25 -33.48
N SER A 978 -7.83 -49.52 -33.68
CA SER A 978 -8.10 -50.05 -35.01
C SER A 978 -9.20 -51.10 -34.98
N GLY A 979 -9.92 -51.23 -36.08
CA GLY A 979 -10.84 -52.35 -36.24
C GLY A 979 -11.66 -52.26 -37.51
N TRP A 980 -12.48 -53.29 -37.68
CA TRP A 980 -13.36 -53.48 -38.81
C TRP A 980 -14.80 -53.13 -38.43
N GLN A 981 -15.49 -52.42 -39.30
CA GLN A 981 -16.93 -52.26 -39.28
C GLN A 981 -17.53 -53.00 -40.48
N THR A 982 -18.54 -53.81 -40.20
CA THR A 982 -19.36 -54.51 -41.20
C THR A 982 -20.78 -53.98 -41.13
N ARG A 983 -21.35 -53.65 -42.28
CA ARG A 983 -22.73 -53.20 -42.44
C ARG A 983 -23.42 -54.12 -43.44
N LEU A 984 -24.46 -54.82 -42.99
CA LEU A 984 -25.27 -55.69 -43.83
C LEU A 984 -26.70 -55.17 -43.83
N GLY A 985 -27.28 -54.91 -44.99
CA GLY A 985 -28.63 -54.38 -45.04
C GLY A 985 -29.30 -54.48 -46.40
N ALA A 986 -30.51 -53.94 -46.46
CA ALA A 986 -31.29 -53.86 -47.67
C ALA A 986 -32.06 -52.55 -47.73
N ARG A 987 -32.12 -51.97 -48.92
CA ARG A 987 -32.90 -50.76 -49.21
C ARG A 987 -34.04 -51.10 -50.16
N LEU A 988 -35.27 -50.76 -49.78
CA LEU A 988 -36.42 -50.76 -50.68
C LEU A 988 -36.68 -49.32 -51.13
N HIS A 989 -36.75 -49.11 -52.43
CA HIS A 989 -37.07 -47.80 -53.01
C HIS A 989 -37.92 -47.97 -54.27
N TRP A 990 -38.75 -46.98 -54.55
CA TRP A 990 -39.44 -46.88 -55.84
C TRP A 990 -38.68 -45.95 -56.78
N GLN A 991 -38.92 -46.10 -58.07
CA GLN A 991 -38.26 -45.34 -59.11
C GLN A 991 -39.21 -45.03 -60.26
N GLN A 992 -39.31 -43.77 -60.68
CA GLN A 992 -40.13 -43.42 -61.84
C GLN A 992 -39.42 -43.75 -63.17
N THR A 993 -40.15 -44.34 -64.12
CA THR A 993 -39.65 -44.77 -65.44
C THR A 993 -40.09 -43.87 -66.60
N ALA A 994 -40.95 -42.87 -66.36
CA ALA A 994 -41.53 -42.02 -67.42
C ALA A 994 -41.08 -40.54 -67.41
N ASN A 995 -40.37 -40.10 -66.36
CA ASN A 995 -39.79 -38.75 -66.27
C ASN A 995 -38.33 -38.87 -65.84
N GLU A 996 -37.43 -38.15 -66.52
CA GLU A 996 -36.01 -38.03 -66.11
C GLU A 996 -35.88 -37.30 -64.75
N TYR A 997 -36.85 -36.44 -64.39
CA TYR A 997 -36.89 -35.71 -63.12
C TYR A 997 -37.93 -36.30 -62.16
N GLY A 998 -37.50 -36.74 -60.99
CA GLY A 998 -38.39 -37.39 -60.02
C GLY A 998 -37.74 -37.66 -58.66
N ILE A 999 -38.57 -37.63 -57.62
CA ILE A 999 -38.19 -37.92 -56.24
C ILE A 999 -38.46 -39.42 -55.97
N ASN A 1000 -37.42 -40.13 -55.53
CA ASN A 1000 -37.43 -41.55 -55.20
C ASN A 1000 -37.26 -41.75 -53.68
N PRO A 1001 -38.36 -41.77 -52.91
CA PRO A 1001 -38.31 -42.20 -51.52
C PRO A 1001 -37.77 -43.62 -51.31
N PHE A 1002 -37.15 -43.84 -50.16
CA PHE A 1002 -36.61 -45.14 -49.76
C PHE A 1002 -36.75 -45.39 -48.26
N ILE A 1003 -36.77 -46.68 -47.92
CA ILE A 1003 -36.55 -47.21 -46.59
C ILE A 1003 -35.37 -48.17 -46.63
N GLU A 1004 -34.48 -48.09 -45.66
CA GLU A 1004 -33.30 -48.95 -45.55
C GLU A 1004 -33.12 -49.43 -44.12
N ALA A 1005 -32.87 -50.73 -43.97
CA ALA A 1005 -32.55 -51.33 -42.69
C ALA A 1005 -31.18 -52.01 -42.75
N ASN A 1006 -30.35 -51.79 -41.74
CA ASN A 1006 -28.99 -52.32 -41.64
C ASN A 1006 -28.69 -52.90 -40.27
N TRP A 1007 -27.89 -53.95 -40.24
CA TRP A 1007 -27.15 -54.37 -39.06
C TRP A 1007 -25.71 -53.89 -39.19
N LEU A 1008 -25.19 -53.26 -38.12
CA LEU A 1008 -23.82 -52.81 -38.00
C LEU A 1008 -23.11 -53.60 -36.91
N HIS A 1009 -21.95 -54.14 -37.24
CA HIS A 1009 -21.01 -54.76 -36.32
C HIS A 1009 -19.67 -54.04 -36.39
N ASN A 1010 -19.12 -53.64 -35.25
CA ASN A 1010 -17.89 -52.88 -35.15
C ASN A 1010 -16.94 -53.51 -34.13
N THR A 1011 -15.71 -53.76 -34.57
CA THR A 1011 -14.61 -54.35 -33.78
C THR A 1011 -13.55 -53.33 -33.39
N LEU A 1012 -13.76 -52.04 -33.68
CA LEU A 1012 -12.85 -50.94 -33.34
C LEU A 1012 -12.51 -50.96 -31.84
N ASP A 1013 -11.24 -51.22 -31.53
CA ASP A 1013 -10.71 -51.26 -30.17
C ASP A 1013 -10.17 -49.87 -29.78
N ASN A 1014 -11.07 -48.98 -29.34
CA ASN A 1014 -10.70 -47.66 -28.85
C ASN A 1014 -10.37 -47.74 -27.35
N GLY A 1015 -9.19 -47.26 -26.97
CA GLY A 1015 -8.75 -47.28 -25.58
C GLY A 1015 -7.77 -46.16 -25.25
N VAL A 1016 -7.53 -45.99 -23.94
CA VAL A 1016 -6.61 -45.02 -23.38
C VAL A 1016 -6.02 -45.55 -22.08
N SER A 1017 -4.76 -45.23 -21.80
CA SER A 1017 -4.14 -45.45 -20.49
C SER A 1017 -3.88 -44.12 -19.79
N LEU A 1018 -4.44 -43.95 -18.59
CA LEU A 1018 -4.22 -42.78 -17.73
C LEU A 1018 -3.29 -43.20 -16.59
N ASN A 1019 -2.05 -42.69 -16.59
CA ASN A 1019 -1.01 -43.07 -15.63
C ASN A 1019 -0.83 -44.60 -15.48
N GLY A 1020 -1.03 -45.38 -16.55
CA GLY A 1020 -0.88 -46.84 -16.55
C GLY A 1020 -2.19 -47.62 -16.40
N VAL A 1021 -3.29 -46.99 -15.98
CA VAL A 1021 -4.61 -47.64 -15.88
C VAL A 1021 -5.30 -47.61 -17.23
N ALA A 1022 -5.55 -48.78 -17.83
CA ALA A 1022 -6.16 -48.92 -19.15
C ALA A 1022 -7.69 -48.88 -19.09
N MET A 1023 -8.29 -48.09 -19.98
CA MET A 1023 -9.74 -47.95 -20.17
C MET A 1023 -10.09 -48.23 -21.62
N GLN A 1024 -11.17 -48.99 -21.85
CA GLN A 1024 -11.66 -49.35 -23.18
C GLN A 1024 -13.06 -48.77 -23.43
N SER A 1025 -13.36 -48.53 -24.72
CA SER A 1025 -14.64 -48.04 -25.19
C SER A 1025 -15.46 -49.14 -25.85
N ASP A 1026 -16.74 -49.23 -25.46
CA ASP A 1026 -17.72 -50.15 -26.05
C ASP A 1026 -18.78 -49.45 -26.91
N ILE A 1027 -18.52 -48.19 -27.29
CA ILE A 1027 -19.48 -47.37 -28.06
C ILE A 1027 -19.76 -48.02 -29.43
N GLY A 1028 -21.03 -48.36 -29.66
CA GLY A 1028 -21.53 -48.72 -30.99
C GLY A 1028 -20.95 -50.01 -31.59
N LYS A 1029 -20.57 -50.99 -30.75
CA LYS A 1029 -20.02 -52.29 -31.20
C LYS A 1029 -21.01 -53.13 -32.02
N ASN A 1030 -22.30 -53.09 -31.66
CA ASN A 1030 -23.37 -53.81 -32.38
C ASN A 1030 -24.65 -52.99 -32.37
N ALA A 1031 -25.21 -52.70 -33.54
CA ALA A 1031 -26.40 -51.89 -33.64
C ALA A 1031 -27.28 -52.22 -34.86
N GLY A 1032 -28.58 -51.97 -34.74
CA GLY A 1032 -29.51 -51.93 -35.86
C GLY A 1032 -29.76 -50.48 -36.29
N GLU A 1033 -29.82 -50.22 -37.59
CA GLU A 1033 -30.06 -48.90 -38.16
C GLU A 1033 -31.25 -48.94 -39.12
N LEU A 1034 -32.09 -47.91 -39.04
CA LEU A 1034 -33.18 -47.65 -39.96
C LEU A 1034 -32.99 -46.26 -40.58
N LYS A 1035 -33.09 -46.15 -41.91
CA LYS A 1035 -33.05 -44.89 -42.65
C LYS A 1035 -34.32 -44.72 -43.48
N LEU A 1036 -34.81 -43.49 -43.51
CA LEU A 1036 -35.92 -43.04 -44.34
C LEU A 1036 -35.49 -41.79 -45.09
N GLY A 1037 -35.67 -41.75 -46.40
CA GLY A 1037 -35.19 -40.63 -47.18
C GLY A 1037 -35.77 -40.56 -48.57
N PHE A 1038 -35.26 -39.60 -49.34
CA PHE A 1038 -35.60 -39.39 -50.73
C PHE A 1038 -34.35 -39.03 -51.53
N ARG A 1039 -34.33 -39.41 -52.80
CA ARG A 1039 -33.25 -39.10 -53.75
C ARG A 1039 -33.82 -38.84 -55.13
N GLY A 1040 -33.32 -37.87 -55.88
CA GLY A 1040 -33.87 -37.58 -57.20
C GLY A 1040 -33.04 -36.61 -58.03
N GLN A 1041 -33.28 -36.61 -59.34
CA GLN A 1041 -32.85 -35.52 -60.23
C GLN A 1041 -33.87 -34.38 -60.12
N VAL A 1042 -33.38 -33.18 -59.85
CA VAL A 1042 -34.17 -31.94 -59.75
C VAL A 1042 -34.34 -31.31 -61.13
N ASN A 1043 -33.29 -31.33 -61.95
CA ASN A 1043 -33.25 -30.91 -63.36
C ASN A 1043 -32.08 -31.61 -64.10
N GLU A 1044 -31.83 -31.24 -65.36
CA GLU A 1044 -30.77 -31.80 -66.23
C GLU A 1044 -29.37 -31.78 -65.62
N SER A 1045 -29.08 -30.86 -64.69
CA SER A 1045 -27.74 -30.66 -64.14
C SER A 1045 -27.65 -30.88 -62.64
N LEU A 1046 -28.76 -31.03 -61.92
CA LEU A 1046 -28.81 -31.07 -60.47
C LEU A 1046 -29.58 -32.28 -59.96
N SER A 1047 -28.98 -32.97 -59.00
CA SER A 1047 -29.62 -34.01 -58.19
C SER A 1047 -29.50 -33.68 -56.71
N ALA A 1048 -30.45 -34.17 -55.92
CA ALA A 1048 -30.48 -33.97 -54.48
C ALA A 1048 -30.94 -35.24 -53.76
N TRP A 1049 -30.42 -35.45 -52.55
CA TRP A 1049 -30.83 -36.53 -51.67
C TRP A 1049 -30.83 -36.07 -50.22
N SER A 1050 -31.71 -36.67 -49.43
CA SER A 1050 -31.79 -36.45 -48.00
C SER A 1050 -32.34 -37.67 -47.29
N HIS A 1051 -31.89 -37.89 -46.06
CA HIS A 1051 -32.48 -38.90 -45.19
C HIS A 1051 -32.38 -38.52 -43.73
N VAL A 1052 -33.25 -39.15 -42.95
CA VAL A 1052 -33.13 -39.26 -41.50
C VAL A 1052 -32.79 -40.70 -41.14
N GLY A 1053 -31.89 -40.89 -40.19
CA GLY A 1053 -31.44 -42.19 -39.72
C GLY A 1053 -31.57 -42.32 -38.20
N MET A 1054 -31.94 -43.52 -37.74
CA MET A 1054 -31.91 -43.90 -36.34
C MET A 1054 -31.13 -45.20 -36.17
N THR A 1055 -30.20 -45.23 -35.22
CA THR A 1055 -29.41 -46.42 -34.89
C THR A 1055 -29.55 -46.74 -33.40
N TYR A 1056 -29.78 -48.01 -33.07
CA TYR A 1056 -29.91 -48.50 -31.69
C TYR A 1056 -29.01 -49.71 -31.45
N GLY A 1057 -28.28 -49.72 -30.33
CA GLY A 1057 -27.35 -50.78 -29.96
C GLY A 1057 -27.29 -51.08 -28.47
N ARG A 1058 -26.32 -51.90 -28.06
CA ARG A 1058 -26.00 -52.18 -26.64
C ARG A 1058 -25.42 -50.92 -25.96
N GLU A 1059 -25.28 -50.95 -24.62
CA GLU A 1059 -24.82 -49.80 -23.82
C GLU A 1059 -25.63 -48.51 -24.05
N ASN A 1060 -26.95 -48.67 -24.22
CA ASN A 1060 -27.88 -47.56 -24.51
C ASN A 1060 -27.45 -46.72 -25.74
N PHE A 1061 -26.70 -47.31 -26.66
CA PHE A 1061 -26.22 -46.64 -27.86
C PHE A 1061 -27.39 -46.19 -28.74
N LYS A 1062 -27.52 -44.88 -28.93
CA LYS A 1062 -28.54 -44.24 -29.75
C LYS A 1062 -27.88 -43.23 -30.67
N ARG A 1063 -28.07 -43.37 -31.98
CA ARG A 1063 -27.63 -42.37 -32.97
C ARG A 1063 -28.82 -41.84 -33.76
N TYR A 1064 -28.93 -40.53 -33.87
CA TYR A 1064 -29.85 -39.86 -34.79
C TYR A 1064 -29.03 -39.10 -35.83
N GLU A 1065 -29.41 -39.23 -37.09
CA GLU A 1065 -28.71 -38.62 -38.22
C GLU A 1065 -29.68 -37.87 -39.13
N LEU A 1066 -29.27 -36.67 -39.56
CA LEU A 1066 -29.85 -35.96 -40.69
C LEU A 1066 -28.75 -35.75 -41.74
N GLN A 1067 -29.03 -36.12 -42.99
CA GLN A 1067 -28.13 -35.87 -44.10
C GLN A 1067 -28.83 -35.10 -45.23
N LEU A 1068 -28.07 -34.20 -45.85
CA LEU A 1068 -28.42 -33.49 -47.07
C LEU A 1068 -27.25 -33.61 -48.05
N GLY A 1069 -27.55 -33.94 -49.30
CA GLY A 1069 -26.55 -33.99 -50.35
C GLY A 1069 -27.10 -33.52 -51.69
N MET A 1070 -26.19 -33.05 -52.52
CA MET A 1070 -26.45 -32.49 -53.84
C MET A 1070 -25.32 -32.85 -54.78
N GLY A 1071 -25.69 -33.06 -56.04
CA GLY A 1071 -24.77 -33.45 -57.09
C GLY A 1071 -25.05 -32.69 -58.35
N TRP A 1072 -24.00 -32.12 -58.95
CA TRP A 1072 -24.03 -31.41 -60.21
C TRP A 1072 -23.36 -32.21 -61.32
N GLN A 1073 -24.00 -32.22 -62.48
CA GLN A 1073 -23.48 -32.72 -63.75
C GLN A 1073 -23.52 -31.60 -64.78
N TRP A 1074 -22.46 -31.46 -65.58
CA TRP A 1074 -22.34 -30.45 -66.64
C TRP A 1074 -21.92 -31.06 -67.97
#